data_AF-A0A0F4G6B1-F1
#
_entry.id   AF-A0A0F4G6B1-F1
#
_cell.length_a   1.000
_cell.length_b   1.000
_cell.length_c   1.000
_cell.angle_alpha   90.00
_cell.angle_beta   90.00
_cell.angle_gamma   90.00
#
_symmetry.space_group_name_H-M   'P 1'
#
loop_
_entity.id
_entity.type
_entity.pdbx_description
1 polymer ?
#
loop_
_entity_poly.entity_id
_entity_poly.type
_entity_poly.pdbx_seq_one_letter_code
_entity_poly.pdbx_strand_id
1 'polypeptide(L)'
;MARLLSLLLGLASLSLAQTNSSNTYTNPIVPGTAADPWMIRHNGLYYMMFTNTENLTIWRSPSLTDWTNAEEKAAFVPPPGMNYSTDLWAPELHNIDNKWWIIFTADPNMDNPPPEIEMLCDWNCPAVNHRMYVLEGSTDDPWTSNYTMKSQLNTFDQFAIDGTYFQHSTGLYHVYSCWQSAYISWPANLCITKMSDPFTVASNVTERQTISVPSNPWERTPYGRMDNIRLSSNEGPQQLTNKETGQEFIVYSAARSDNRNYCLGLLELVGDDPMNVQDWRKNNDGCVFYQNPQNKAYGVGHASFTTSPDESENWIVYHGMENPVNGWAARTVRAQKFTWNTDGTPRFPRPGYGPYDVPSGQNASMAMLACAVWPLPSNYTHGNEVLWIQQGQINFSFNGQGNNPSGDYNRTSSSHIVANAIERTKDNLFAKNFVPWRFRPRLSNFEPTLGSDSTYITTVSLVQTEADPSNVGKPESDVDESYSLSMEANGKVTVTAKTSIGLLYGLTTFSQLFYKHSTNGQVYTQLAPVTITDSPKFKWRGLNVDTSRSYKTLEDLYRMIDALSFNKMNRLHWHITDSQSWPLEIPSLPEVADKGVYVNFQRYTPQDVQNVQQYGALHGVEVAIEIDNPGHTASIALSHPELIAAFNVQPKWTTYCAQPPCGTLKLNSTGVYDFLQKLFDDLLPRVKPYSSYFHLGGDEVNKNSYNLDDTVGSNESAVLQPLMQKYMDRNMKQVESYGLVPLVWEEMLLEWNLTLPKDTIVQTWQSDAAVAQTVAKGYRALAGNYNYWYLDCGRGQFLDFYPSNAAGFFPFSDYCAPLHNWRAMYAYDPLTGVPENSTHLVLGGEVHIWSEQTDSANLDSMVWPRAAAAGEVLWSGAKDASGKNRSQVEASPRFAEMRERLVARGIRADTSFQPFCTQNGTQCAYPEA
;
A
#
# COMPACT_ATOMS: atom_id res chain seq x y z
N MET A 1 -53.37 49.25 -35.85
CA MET A 1 -54.50 48.53 -35.23
C MET A 1 -54.00 47.17 -34.76
N ALA A 2 -54.16 46.89 -33.45
CA ALA A 2 -54.11 45.61 -32.73
C ALA A 2 -53.10 44.53 -33.19
N ARG A 3 -51.97 44.34 -32.49
CA ARG A 3 -51.75 43.54 -31.26
C ARG A 3 -50.93 42.27 -31.58
N LEU A 4 -49.60 42.40 -31.44
CA LEU A 4 -48.66 41.32 -31.15
C LEU A 4 -48.08 41.62 -29.77
N LEU A 5 -48.23 40.73 -28.79
CA LEU A 5 -47.45 40.78 -27.54
C LEU A 5 -47.55 39.46 -26.77
N SER A 6 -46.39 38.82 -26.60
CA SER A 6 -45.94 37.95 -25.50
C SER A 6 -44.50 37.57 -25.86
N LEU A 7 -43.45 37.67 -25.05
CA LEU A 7 -43.31 38.00 -23.64
C LEU A 7 -41.85 38.46 -23.41
N LEU A 8 -41.66 39.32 -22.42
CA LEU A 8 -40.40 39.94 -21.99
C LEU A 8 -39.76 39.17 -20.81
N LEU A 9 -38.49 39.53 -20.54
CA LEU A 9 -37.69 39.38 -19.30
C LEU A 9 -36.87 38.09 -19.14
N GLY A 10 -35.58 38.12 -18.79
CA GLY A 10 -34.73 39.24 -18.39
C GLY A 10 -33.25 38.85 -18.36
N LEU A 11 -32.40 39.80 -18.78
CA LEU A 11 -30.95 39.78 -18.63
C LEU A 11 -30.60 40.22 -17.20
N ALA A 12 -30.06 39.32 -16.40
CA ALA A 12 -29.36 39.64 -15.16
C ALA A 12 -27.88 39.30 -15.36
N SER A 13 -27.05 40.34 -15.45
CA SER A 13 -25.60 40.29 -15.33
C SER A 13 -25.24 39.91 -13.88
N LEU A 14 -25.00 38.62 -13.64
CA LEU A 14 -24.34 38.14 -12.43
C LEU A 14 -22.83 38.12 -12.68
N SER A 15 -22.13 39.01 -11.99
CA SER A 15 -20.69 38.99 -11.84
C SER A 15 -20.24 37.62 -11.34
N LEU A 16 -19.32 36.98 -12.07
CA LEU A 16 -18.59 35.80 -11.62
C LEU A 16 -17.75 36.20 -10.40
N ALA A 17 -18.28 35.95 -9.20
CA ALA A 17 -17.46 35.81 -8.02
C ALA A 17 -16.69 34.48 -8.18
N GLN A 18 -15.44 34.55 -8.60
CA GLN A 18 -14.47 33.47 -8.44
C GLN A 18 -14.32 33.20 -6.95
N THR A 19 -15.06 32.21 -6.43
CA THR A 19 -14.77 31.65 -5.11
C THR A 19 -13.59 30.69 -5.28
N ASN A 20 -12.36 31.21 -5.20
CA ASN A 20 -11.17 30.38 -4.96
C ASN A 20 -11.36 29.70 -3.60
N SER A 21 -11.75 28.43 -3.58
CA SER A 21 -11.67 27.62 -2.37
C SER A 21 -10.20 27.20 -2.22
N SER A 22 -9.41 28.01 -1.52
CA SER A 22 -8.07 27.62 -1.11
C SER A 22 -8.20 26.44 -0.13
N ASN A 23 -7.49 25.35 -0.42
CA ASN A 23 -7.40 24.27 0.54
C ASN A 23 -6.52 24.71 1.71
N THR A 24 -6.86 24.28 2.92
CA THR A 24 -6.21 24.77 4.14
C THR A 24 -5.66 23.65 5.03
N TYR A 25 -4.66 23.94 5.86
CA TYR A 25 -4.16 23.11 6.95
C TYR A 25 -4.22 23.86 8.29
N THR A 26 -3.98 23.15 9.38
CA THR A 26 -3.91 23.71 10.73
C THR A 26 -2.62 23.30 11.42
N ASN A 27 -2.10 24.15 12.29
CA ASN A 27 -1.02 23.74 13.21
C ASN A 27 -1.61 22.98 14.42
N PRO A 28 -0.82 22.15 15.11
CA PRO A 28 0.54 21.75 14.78
C PRO A 28 0.61 20.81 13.56
N ILE A 29 1.73 20.83 12.84
CA ILE A 29 1.95 20.00 11.65
C ILE A 29 2.56 18.63 11.97
N VAL A 30 3.09 18.46 13.18
CA VAL A 30 3.59 17.19 13.73
C VAL A 30 2.69 16.79 14.90
N PRO A 31 2.19 15.55 14.97
CA PRO A 31 1.45 15.06 16.13
C PRO A 31 2.32 15.01 17.40
N GLY A 32 1.79 15.46 18.53
CA GLY A 32 2.47 15.35 19.82
C GLY A 32 3.47 16.47 20.14
N THR A 33 4.31 16.23 21.14
CA THR A 33 5.30 17.20 21.64
C THR A 33 6.57 17.09 20.80
N ALA A 34 7.03 18.21 20.26
CA ALA A 34 8.24 18.29 19.47
C ALA A 34 8.84 19.70 19.58
N ALA A 35 10.16 19.76 19.74
CA ALA A 35 10.91 20.98 19.98
C ALA A 35 12.07 21.13 19.00
N ASP A 36 12.51 22.37 18.82
CA ASP A 36 13.68 22.71 17.99
C ASP A 36 13.63 22.12 16.56
N PRO A 37 12.57 22.42 15.78
CA PRO A 37 12.38 21.81 14.47
C PRO A 37 13.35 22.39 13.44
N TRP A 38 14.05 21.49 12.77
CA TRP A 38 14.88 21.77 11.61
C TRP A 38 14.32 21.05 10.39
N MET A 39 14.01 21.76 9.30
CA MET A 39 13.45 21.19 8.07
C MET A 39 14.19 21.64 6.81
N ILE A 40 14.50 20.69 5.92
CA ILE A 40 15.01 20.94 4.58
C ILE A 40 14.21 20.18 3.53
N ARG A 41 14.14 20.74 2.33
CA ARG A 41 13.61 20.04 1.15
C ARG A 41 14.76 19.50 0.29
N HIS A 42 14.69 18.22 -0.05
CA HIS A 42 15.67 17.56 -0.92
C HIS A 42 15.01 16.47 -1.78
N ASN A 43 15.31 16.43 -3.07
CA ASN A 43 14.78 15.44 -4.03
C ASN A 43 13.24 15.24 -3.96
N GLY A 44 12.49 16.33 -3.84
CA GLY A 44 11.01 16.29 -3.82
C GLY A 44 10.38 15.89 -2.49
N LEU A 45 11.17 15.64 -1.45
CA LEU A 45 10.72 15.32 -0.10
C LEU A 45 11.19 16.38 0.91
N TYR A 46 10.48 16.49 2.02
CA TYR A 46 10.90 17.22 3.20
C TYR A 46 11.54 16.26 4.18
N TYR A 47 12.65 16.68 4.78
CA TYR A 47 13.32 15.99 5.88
C TYR A 47 13.27 16.89 7.10
N MET A 48 12.87 16.34 8.24
CA MET A 48 12.79 17.07 9.50
C MET A 48 13.52 16.33 10.60
N MET A 49 14.21 17.09 11.44
CA MET A 49 14.71 16.64 12.73
C MET A 49 14.18 17.58 13.81
N PHE A 50 13.97 17.04 15.02
CA PHE A 50 13.54 17.80 16.18
C PHE A 50 14.01 17.08 17.45
N THR A 51 14.08 17.80 18.56
CA THR A 51 14.46 17.27 19.87
C THR A 51 13.40 16.27 20.36
N ASN A 52 13.79 15.01 20.58
CA ASN A 52 12.91 13.95 21.12
C ASN A 52 13.48 13.24 22.38
N THR A 53 14.56 13.74 22.96
CA THR A 53 15.22 13.29 24.21
C THR A 53 15.82 11.88 24.24
N GLU A 54 15.61 11.04 23.22
CA GLU A 54 16.09 9.65 23.23
C GLU A 54 17.20 9.38 22.20
N ASN A 55 17.10 9.94 21.00
CA ASN A 55 18.02 9.67 19.90
C ASN A 55 17.98 10.81 18.85
N LEU A 56 18.79 10.69 17.80
CA LEU A 56 18.67 11.55 16.62
C LEU A 56 17.92 10.80 15.53
N THR A 57 16.69 11.22 15.24
CA THR A 57 15.82 10.61 14.23
C THR A 57 15.56 11.58 13.10
N ILE A 58 15.69 11.09 11.86
CA ILE A 58 15.30 11.80 10.65
C ILE A 58 13.89 11.37 10.29
N TRP A 59 12.99 12.35 10.14
CA TRP A 59 11.66 12.16 9.61
C TRP A 59 11.64 12.61 8.15
N ARG A 60 10.87 11.95 7.28
CA ARG A 60 10.62 12.45 5.93
C ARG A 60 9.14 12.39 5.54
N SER A 61 8.71 13.38 4.75
CA SER A 61 7.34 13.48 4.24
C SER A 61 7.34 14.13 2.85
N PRO A 62 6.42 13.75 1.94
CA PRO A 62 6.17 14.51 0.72
C PRO A 62 5.42 15.83 1.00
N SER A 63 4.90 16.02 2.21
CA SER A 63 4.15 17.20 2.63
C SER A 63 4.96 18.03 3.64
N LEU A 64 4.96 19.35 3.46
CA LEU A 64 5.52 20.31 4.42
C LEU A 64 4.63 20.37 5.68
N THR A 65 3.31 20.24 5.52
CA THR A 65 2.34 20.54 6.60
C THR A 65 1.58 19.34 7.14
N ASP A 66 1.88 18.12 6.68
CA ASP A 66 1.26 16.89 7.20
C ASP A 66 2.34 15.83 7.45
N TRP A 67 2.58 15.57 8.72
CA TRP A 67 3.58 14.62 9.21
C TRP A 67 2.96 13.45 9.97
N THR A 68 1.64 13.25 9.84
CA THR A 68 0.91 12.19 10.56
C THR A 68 1.40 10.78 10.19
N ASN A 69 1.77 10.58 8.92
CA ASN A 69 2.29 9.30 8.40
C ASN A 69 3.71 9.46 7.85
N ALA A 70 4.49 10.38 8.42
CA ALA A 70 5.87 10.57 8.00
C ALA A 70 6.68 9.28 8.24
N GLU A 71 7.58 8.96 7.32
CA GLU A 71 8.54 7.88 7.54
C GLU A 71 9.61 8.38 8.51
N GLU A 72 10.03 7.53 9.45
CA GLU A 72 11.09 7.85 10.40
C GLU A 72 12.24 6.84 10.35
N LYS A 73 13.47 7.33 10.59
CA LYS A 73 14.67 6.53 10.69
C LYS A 73 15.57 7.09 11.79
N ALA A 74 15.92 6.26 12.77
CA ALA A 74 16.96 6.59 13.72
C ALA A 74 18.29 6.76 12.96
N ALA A 75 18.79 7.99 12.89
CA ALA A 75 20.06 8.30 12.26
C ALA A 75 21.22 7.96 13.20
N PHE A 76 21.03 8.19 14.49
CA PHE A 76 22.04 7.92 15.51
C PHE A 76 21.41 7.66 16.87
N VAL A 77 21.78 6.53 17.47
CA VAL A 77 21.49 6.22 18.87
C VAL A 77 22.83 6.27 19.59
N PRO A 78 23.04 7.24 20.51
CA PRO A 78 24.34 7.34 21.15
C PRO A 78 24.59 6.14 22.07
N PRO A 79 25.82 5.61 22.11
CA PRO A 79 26.18 4.59 23.09
C PRO A 79 26.15 5.20 24.50
N PRO A 80 25.81 4.44 25.55
CA PRO A 80 25.74 4.96 26.91
C PRO A 80 27.11 5.35 27.48
N GLY A 81 27.16 6.39 28.31
CA GLY A 81 28.36 6.80 29.07
C GLY A 81 29.40 7.59 28.27
N MET A 82 29.05 8.07 27.08
CA MET A 82 29.87 9.00 26.30
C MET A 82 29.46 10.45 26.58
N ASN A 83 30.30 11.41 26.19
CA ASN A 83 30.02 12.85 26.38
C ASN A 83 28.86 13.38 25.51
N TYR A 84 28.31 12.54 24.64
CA TYR A 84 27.26 12.84 23.68
C TYR A 84 26.07 11.89 23.82
N SER A 85 25.89 11.31 25.02
CA SER A 85 24.90 10.28 25.28
C SER A 85 23.57 10.80 25.75
N THR A 86 23.53 12.01 26.27
CA THR A 86 22.39 12.56 26.99
C THR A 86 22.12 14.00 26.52
N ASP A 87 20.92 14.50 26.80
CA ASP A 87 20.47 15.85 26.43
C ASP A 87 20.67 16.22 24.95
N LEU A 88 20.24 15.31 24.07
CA LEU A 88 20.29 15.48 22.62
C LEU A 88 19.31 16.58 22.17
N TRP A 89 19.82 17.79 21.89
CA TRP A 89 18.98 18.95 21.54
C TRP A 89 19.32 19.54 20.17
N ALA A 90 18.31 20.16 19.57
CA ALA A 90 18.40 20.96 18.34
C ALA A 90 19.21 20.30 17.21
N PRO A 91 18.86 19.06 16.79
CA PRO A 91 19.55 18.43 15.68
C PRO A 91 19.20 19.06 14.33
N GLU A 92 20.21 19.29 13.49
CA GLU A 92 20.06 19.86 12.15
C GLU A 92 20.81 19.03 11.09
N LEU A 93 20.21 18.83 9.91
CA LEU A 93 20.72 17.94 8.85
C LEU A 93 21.20 18.69 7.60
N HIS A 94 22.44 19.14 7.56
CA HIS A 94 22.93 19.99 6.47
C HIS A 94 23.53 19.21 5.31
N ASN A 95 23.29 19.68 4.07
CA ASN A 95 24.06 19.25 2.90
C ASN A 95 25.14 20.29 2.60
N ILE A 96 26.41 19.91 2.75
CA ILE A 96 27.58 20.76 2.49
C ILE A 96 28.54 19.96 1.63
N ASP A 97 28.93 20.51 0.48
CA ASP A 97 29.80 19.88 -0.52
C ASP A 97 29.34 18.47 -0.95
N ASN A 98 28.04 18.32 -1.24
CA ASN A 98 27.37 17.06 -1.60
C ASN A 98 27.49 15.95 -0.53
N LYS A 99 27.68 16.33 0.73
CA LYS A 99 27.72 15.40 1.86
C LYS A 99 26.76 15.83 2.96
N TRP A 100 26.14 14.85 3.61
CA TRP A 100 25.20 15.08 4.70
C TRP A 100 25.88 15.07 6.06
N TRP A 101 25.55 16.09 6.85
CA TRP A 101 26.10 16.32 8.19
C TRP A 101 24.96 16.53 9.16
N ILE A 102 24.99 15.86 10.31
CA ILE A 102 24.07 16.17 11.42
C ILE A 102 24.86 16.93 12.47
N ILE A 103 24.48 18.17 12.76
CA ILE A 103 25.00 18.93 13.91
C ILE A 103 23.96 18.90 15.03
N PHE A 104 24.39 18.68 16.26
CA PHE A 104 23.48 18.57 17.41
C PHE A 104 24.18 18.92 18.72
N THR A 105 23.39 19.25 19.73
CA THR A 105 23.83 19.49 21.11
C THR A 105 23.76 18.20 21.90
N ALA A 106 24.73 17.94 22.78
CA ALA A 106 24.62 16.89 23.79
C ALA A 106 25.47 17.18 25.03
N ASP A 107 25.24 16.39 26.07
CA ASP A 107 25.95 16.46 27.34
C ASP A 107 26.40 15.04 27.82
N PRO A 108 27.30 14.97 28.82
CA PRO A 108 27.74 13.70 29.42
C PRO A 108 26.85 13.16 30.55
N ASN A 109 26.01 13.98 31.18
CA ASN A 109 25.48 13.69 32.53
C ASN A 109 23.96 13.91 32.71
N MET A 110 23.19 14.14 31.65
CA MET A 110 21.71 14.26 31.68
C MET A 110 21.25 15.27 32.73
N ASP A 111 21.58 16.55 32.52
CA ASP A 111 21.35 17.71 33.39
C ASP A 111 20.82 17.31 34.77
N ASN A 112 21.71 16.88 35.67
CA ASN A 112 21.33 16.39 36.98
C ASN A 112 21.99 17.23 38.09
N PRO A 113 21.21 18.02 38.87
CA PRO A 113 19.75 18.12 38.85
C PRO A 113 19.18 18.83 37.60
N PRO A 114 17.91 18.56 37.24
CA PRO A 114 17.31 19.03 36.00
C PRO A 114 17.15 20.56 35.92
N PRO A 115 17.05 21.12 34.68
CA PRO A 115 17.11 22.56 34.42
C PRO A 115 16.10 23.42 35.18
N GLU A 116 14.98 22.86 35.61
CA GLU A 116 13.97 23.55 36.39
C GLU A 116 14.46 23.92 37.80
N ILE A 117 15.48 23.22 38.32
CA ILE A 117 16.17 23.53 39.58
C ILE A 117 17.36 24.50 39.33
N GLU A 118 17.84 24.64 38.08
CA GLU A 118 19.02 25.43 37.71
C GLU A 118 18.86 26.95 37.86
N MET A 119 17.63 27.48 37.94
CA MET A 119 17.38 28.91 38.16
C MET A 119 18.06 29.47 39.43
N LEU A 120 18.56 28.59 40.30
CA LEU A 120 19.20 28.87 41.59
C LEU A 120 20.66 28.39 41.71
N CYS A 121 21.24 27.71 40.71
CA CYS A 121 22.61 27.18 40.81
C CYS A 121 23.66 28.30 40.71
N ASP A 122 24.89 28.12 41.19
CA ASP A 122 26.02 29.06 40.92
C ASP A 122 26.91 28.48 39.79
N TRP A 123 28.24 28.65 39.85
CA TRP A 123 29.20 28.28 38.78
C TRP A 123 29.28 26.79 38.39
N ASN A 124 28.60 25.89 39.11
CA ASN A 124 28.61 24.44 38.87
C ASN A 124 27.29 23.93 38.26
N CYS A 125 26.68 24.72 37.38
CA CYS A 125 25.46 24.36 36.64
C CYS A 125 25.69 23.10 35.79
N PRO A 126 24.86 22.03 35.90
CA PRO A 126 24.95 20.86 35.02
C PRO A 126 24.99 21.22 33.54
N ALA A 127 24.20 22.23 33.13
CA ALA A 127 24.20 22.74 31.77
C ALA A 127 25.58 23.15 31.21
N VAL A 128 26.59 23.49 32.05
CA VAL A 128 27.95 23.86 31.59
C VAL A 128 28.61 22.80 30.70
N ASN A 129 28.15 21.54 30.78
CA ASN A 129 28.74 20.43 30.05
C ASN A 129 28.23 20.28 28.61
N HIS A 130 27.23 21.06 28.19
CA HIS A 130 26.72 21.00 26.83
C HIS A 130 27.77 21.41 25.79
N ARG A 131 27.91 20.58 24.76
CA ARG A 131 28.82 20.78 23.63
C ARG A 131 28.10 20.48 22.32
N MET A 132 28.69 20.98 21.23
CA MET A 132 28.23 20.71 19.87
C MET A 132 28.98 19.51 19.29
N TYR A 133 28.24 18.62 18.64
CA TYR A 133 28.73 17.40 18.01
C TYR A 133 28.28 17.31 16.56
N VAL A 134 29.06 16.61 15.75
CA VAL A 134 28.81 16.42 14.32
C VAL A 134 28.85 14.94 13.97
N LEU A 135 27.85 14.50 13.21
CA LEU A 135 27.82 13.21 12.53
C LEU A 135 28.06 13.38 11.03
N GLU A 136 28.71 12.39 10.43
CA GLU A 136 28.97 12.33 8.99
C GLU A 136 28.12 11.22 8.35
N GLY A 137 27.41 11.55 7.28
CA GLY A 137 26.66 10.60 6.45
C GLY A 137 27.58 9.84 5.48
N SER A 138 27.24 8.56 5.25
CA SER A 138 28.03 7.66 4.40
C SER A 138 27.74 7.77 2.90
N THR A 139 26.63 8.41 2.49
CA THR A 139 26.21 8.57 1.09
C THR A 139 25.85 10.02 0.78
N ASP A 140 25.52 10.31 -0.48
CA ASP A 140 25.03 11.60 -0.98
C ASP A 140 23.52 11.79 -0.78
N ASP A 141 22.83 10.80 -0.22
CA ASP A 141 21.39 10.82 0.09
C ASP A 141 21.17 10.79 1.61
N PRO A 142 20.33 11.70 2.15
CA PRO A 142 20.17 11.84 3.60
C PRO A 142 19.45 10.67 4.24
N TRP A 143 18.63 9.94 3.48
CA TRP A 143 17.81 8.83 3.95
C TRP A 143 18.59 7.52 3.96
N THR A 144 19.36 7.24 2.91
CA THR A 144 20.13 6.00 2.77
C THR A 144 21.44 6.03 3.56
N SER A 145 21.94 7.22 3.91
CA SER A 145 23.14 7.40 4.71
C SER A 145 23.06 6.68 6.07
N ASN A 146 24.16 6.04 6.46
CA ASN A 146 24.44 5.72 7.85
C ASN A 146 25.24 6.88 8.44
N TYR A 147 24.82 7.37 9.61
CA TYR A 147 25.46 8.50 10.27
C TYR A 147 26.38 8.01 11.37
N THR A 148 27.61 8.53 11.36
CA THR A 148 28.65 8.14 12.33
C THR A 148 29.21 9.36 13.03
N MET A 149 29.50 9.22 14.32
CA MET A 149 30.10 10.30 15.12
C MET A 149 31.44 10.74 14.49
N LYS A 150 31.51 12.01 14.10
CA LYS A 150 32.68 12.58 13.45
C LYS A 150 33.58 13.33 14.44
N SER A 151 32.99 14.26 15.19
CA SER A 151 33.74 15.12 16.09
C SER A 151 32.85 15.80 17.13
N GLN A 152 33.45 16.15 18.26
CA GLN A 152 32.99 17.27 19.07
C GLN A 152 33.59 18.57 18.50
N LEU A 153 32.77 19.57 18.17
CA LEU A 153 33.28 20.85 17.70
C LEU A 153 34.02 21.57 18.84
N ASN A 154 35.15 22.19 18.52
CA ASN A 154 35.94 22.92 19.51
C ASN A 154 35.25 24.25 19.86
N THR A 155 34.47 24.22 20.94
CA THR A 155 33.84 25.41 21.55
C THR A 155 34.65 25.91 22.75
N PHE A 156 35.96 25.67 22.75
CA PHE A 156 36.92 26.10 23.76
C PHE A 156 36.60 25.62 25.18
N ASP A 157 36.03 24.41 25.27
CA ASP A 157 35.54 23.81 26.50
C ASP A 157 34.55 24.71 27.27
N GLN A 158 33.75 25.46 26.51
CA GLN A 158 32.69 26.31 27.03
C GLN A 158 31.32 25.79 26.57
N PHE A 159 30.30 26.18 27.36
CA PHE A 159 28.90 25.98 27.04
C PHE A 159 28.60 26.33 25.58
N ALA A 160 28.01 25.37 24.87
CA ALA A 160 27.59 25.55 23.50
C ALA A 160 26.36 24.68 23.20
N ILE A 161 25.28 25.33 22.75
CA ILE A 161 24.03 24.67 22.35
C ILE A 161 23.50 25.28 21.04
N ASP A 162 22.58 24.56 20.42
CA ASP A 162 21.76 24.99 19.29
C ASP A 162 22.58 25.56 18.12
N GLY A 163 23.68 24.91 17.78
CA GLY A 163 24.59 25.38 16.73
C GLY A 163 24.10 25.06 15.31
N THR A 164 24.30 26.02 14.41
CA THR A 164 24.05 25.88 12.97
C THR A 164 25.30 26.25 12.15
N TYR A 165 25.28 25.91 10.86
CA TYR A 165 26.27 26.39 9.90
C TYR A 165 25.80 27.69 9.25
N PHE A 166 26.70 28.66 9.16
CA PHE A 166 26.53 29.87 8.36
C PHE A 166 27.48 29.80 7.16
N GLN A 167 26.92 29.65 5.97
CA GLN A 167 27.67 29.56 4.71
C GLN A 167 27.75 30.94 4.08
N HIS A 168 28.96 31.45 3.88
CA HIS A 168 29.20 32.75 3.26
C HIS A 168 30.30 32.64 2.20
N SER A 169 30.35 33.62 1.30
CA SER A 169 31.35 33.68 0.22
C SER A 169 32.81 33.62 0.71
N THR A 170 33.09 34.02 1.96
CA THR A 170 34.43 34.02 2.58
C THR A 170 34.75 32.76 3.39
N GLY A 171 33.81 31.81 3.48
CA GLY A 171 34.01 30.49 4.07
C GLY A 171 32.81 29.96 4.85
N LEU A 172 33.05 28.86 5.56
CA LEU A 172 32.08 28.22 6.46
C LEU A 172 32.28 28.72 7.90
N TYR A 173 31.18 28.93 8.60
CA TYR A 173 31.16 29.41 9.97
C TYR A 173 30.21 28.58 10.83
N HIS A 174 30.53 28.46 12.12
CA HIS A 174 29.66 27.85 13.12
C HIS A 174 29.11 28.94 14.03
N VAL A 175 27.78 29.07 14.05
CA VAL A 175 27.05 30.00 14.92
C VAL A 175 26.29 29.20 15.96
N TYR A 176 26.44 29.53 17.23
CA TYR A 176 25.87 28.76 18.33
C TYR A 176 25.58 29.63 19.55
N SER A 177 24.71 29.14 20.43
CA SER A 177 24.49 29.80 21.72
C SER A 177 25.64 29.53 22.68
N CYS A 178 26.20 30.57 23.27
CA CYS A 178 27.42 30.50 24.07
C CYS A 178 27.30 31.34 25.34
N TRP A 179 28.08 30.98 26.36
CA TRP A 179 28.34 31.86 27.49
C TRP A 179 29.48 32.84 27.19
N GLN A 180 29.52 33.93 27.96
CA GLN A 180 30.56 34.95 27.82
C GLN A 180 31.96 34.37 28.05
N SER A 181 32.09 33.52 29.07
CA SER A 181 33.31 32.78 29.40
C SER A 181 32.99 31.48 30.13
N ALA A 182 33.98 30.60 30.30
CA ALA A 182 33.86 29.35 31.05
C ALA A 182 33.37 29.52 32.51
N TYR A 183 33.51 30.73 33.08
CA TYR A 183 33.19 31.02 34.47
C TYR A 183 31.96 31.91 34.64
N ILE A 184 31.23 32.22 33.57
CA ILE A 184 30.04 33.08 33.64
C ILE A 184 28.85 32.32 33.07
N SER A 185 28.06 31.71 33.95
CA SER A 185 26.81 31.05 33.58
C SER A 185 25.72 32.08 33.31
N TRP A 186 25.34 32.17 32.04
CA TRP A 186 24.35 33.11 31.51
C TRP A 186 24.73 34.61 31.59
N PRO A 187 24.13 35.51 30.77
CA PRO A 187 23.18 35.24 29.68
C PRO A 187 23.78 34.39 28.56
N ALA A 188 22.94 33.65 27.84
CA ALA A 188 23.36 32.96 26.63
C ALA A 188 23.35 33.96 25.46
N ASN A 189 24.43 33.97 24.69
CA ASN A 189 24.74 34.91 23.61
C ASN A 189 24.91 34.14 22.30
N LEU A 190 24.91 34.82 21.16
CA LEU A 190 25.31 34.18 19.91
C LEU A 190 26.80 34.39 19.66
N CYS A 191 27.51 33.29 19.52
CA CYS A 191 28.90 33.29 19.10
C CYS A 191 29.04 32.79 17.67
N ILE A 192 30.08 33.28 16.99
CA ILE A 192 30.49 32.81 15.66
C ILE A 192 31.98 32.44 15.66
N THR A 193 32.30 31.36 14.95
CA THR A 193 33.66 30.89 14.70
C THR A 193 33.82 30.49 13.25
N LYS A 194 35.02 30.69 12.68
CA LYS A 194 35.34 30.22 11.33
C LYS A 194 35.67 28.74 11.36
N MET A 195 35.25 28.01 10.33
CA MET A 195 35.51 26.58 10.14
C MET A 195 36.39 26.34 8.90
N SER A 196 37.21 25.30 8.93
CA SER A 196 37.95 24.83 7.74
C SER A 196 37.17 23.79 6.93
N ASP A 197 36.29 23.06 7.61
CA ASP A 197 35.40 22.02 7.09
C ASP A 197 34.24 21.85 8.09
N PRO A 198 33.17 21.09 7.76
CA PRO A 198 32.00 20.97 8.62
C PRO A 198 32.24 20.40 10.03
N PHE A 199 33.43 19.86 10.34
CA PHE A 199 33.71 19.25 11.64
C PHE A 199 34.94 19.85 12.35
N THR A 200 35.58 20.87 11.77
CA THR A 200 36.81 21.48 12.31
C THR A 200 36.68 23.00 12.44
N VAL A 201 36.70 23.48 13.68
CA VAL A 201 36.75 24.92 14.01
C VAL A 201 38.18 25.43 13.81
N ALA A 202 38.33 26.40 12.91
CA ALA A 202 39.62 27.02 12.57
C ALA A 202 39.98 28.18 13.51
N SER A 203 38.98 28.87 14.08
CA SER A 203 39.20 29.95 15.03
C SER A 203 39.78 29.48 16.36
N ASN A 204 40.66 30.28 16.96
CA ASN A 204 41.04 30.14 18.35
C ASN A 204 40.12 30.96 19.30
N VAL A 205 40.27 30.80 20.61
CA VAL A 205 39.38 31.43 21.61
C VAL A 205 39.38 32.97 21.55
N THR A 206 40.48 33.59 21.10
CA THR A 206 40.58 35.06 20.94
C THR A 206 39.98 35.56 19.63
N GLU A 207 39.79 34.66 18.66
CA GLU A 207 39.16 34.96 17.37
C GLU A 207 37.64 34.73 17.38
N ARG A 208 37.13 33.87 18.27
CA ARG A 208 35.69 33.70 18.49
C ARG A 208 35.04 35.05 18.79
N GLN A 209 34.02 35.41 18.01
CA GLN A 209 33.26 36.63 18.24
C GLN A 209 31.90 36.34 18.89
N THR A 210 31.41 37.31 19.65
CA THR A 210 30.03 37.36 20.12
C THR A 210 29.26 38.38 19.30
N ILE A 211 28.34 37.92 18.46
CA ILE A 211 27.61 38.75 17.47
C ILE A 211 26.25 39.22 17.97
N SER A 212 25.71 38.60 19.03
CA SER A 212 24.55 39.13 19.74
C SER A 212 24.58 38.78 21.22
N VAL A 213 24.20 39.75 22.05
CA VAL A 213 23.95 39.61 23.48
C VAL A 213 22.52 40.09 23.78
N PRO A 214 21.80 39.56 24.79
CA PRO A 214 20.43 39.97 25.11
C PRO A 214 20.37 41.37 25.78
N SER A 215 20.64 42.38 24.97
CA SER A 215 20.73 43.79 25.36
C SER A 215 19.36 44.44 25.51
N ASN A 216 18.36 44.01 24.75
CA ASN A 216 17.05 44.64 24.74
C ASN A 216 16.12 44.10 25.83
N PRO A 217 15.18 44.91 26.36
CA PRO A 217 14.23 44.45 27.37
C PRO A 217 13.39 43.24 26.96
N TRP A 218 13.06 43.10 25.67
CA TRP A 218 12.28 41.98 25.14
C TRP A 218 13.07 40.66 25.06
N GLU A 219 14.40 40.71 25.15
CA GLU A 219 15.27 39.53 25.15
C GLU A 219 15.46 38.93 26.56
N ARG A 220 14.93 39.59 27.59
CA ARG A 220 15.14 39.25 29.01
C ARG A 220 13.87 38.69 29.67
N THR A 221 14.03 37.69 30.55
CA THR A 221 12.91 36.95 31.17
C THR A 221 12.79 37.18 32.68
N PRO A 222 11.57 37.34 33.26
CA PRO A 222 10.28 37.58 32.61
C PRO A 222 10.13 39.06 32.24
N TYR A 223 9.49 39.34 31.10
CA TYR A 223 9.17 40.70 30.65
C TYR A 223 8.41 41.48 31.76
N GLY A 224 9.07 42.49 32.37
CA GLY A 224 8.46 43.37 33.39
C GLY A 224 8.83 43.13 34.87
N ARG A 225 9.91 42.42 35.22
CA ARG A 225 10.48 42.42 36.60
C ARG A 225 11.83 43.15 36.69
N MET A 226 12.14 43.71 37.85
CA MET A 226 13.34 44.54 38.08
C MET A 226 14.68 43.76 38.16
N ASP A 227 14.69 42.44 38.41
CA ASP A 227 15.94 41.67 38.46
C ASP A 227 15.72 40.19 38.11
N ASN A 228 16.00 39.81 36.86
CA ASN A 228 16.67 38.53 36.55
C ASN A 228 17.29 38.56 35.13
N ILE A 229 18.30 39.40 34.91
CA ILE A 229 19.09 39.43 33.64
C ILE A 229 19.70 38.05 33.35
N ARG A 230 19.97 37.27 34.40
CA ARG A 230 20.65 35.97 34.32
C ARG A 230 20.00 35.06 33.29
N LEU A 231 18.69 34.84 33.30
CA LEU A 231 18.04 33.85 32.42
C LEU A 231 17.68 34.37 31.02
N SER A 232 18.42 35.34 30.52
CA SER A 232 18.22 35.90 29.17
C SER A 232 19.04 35.08 28.17
N SER A 233 18.43 34.73 27.04
CA SER A 233 19.02 33.83 26.06
C SER A 233 18.95 34.45 24.66
N ASN A 234 20.02 34.34 23.89
CA ASN A 234 19.99 34.33 22.44
C ASN A 234 20.47 32.93 22.01
N GLU A 235 19.57 32.13 21.43
CA GLU A 235 19.81 30.71 21.10
C GLU A 235 19.10 30.30 19.80
N GLY A 236 19.29 29.08 19.31
CA GLY A 236 18.74 28.61 18.03
C GLY A 236 18.94 29.55 16.84
N PRO A 237 20.18 30.04 16.55
CA PRO A 237 20.47 30.78 15.34
C PRO A 237 20.18 29.95 14.08
N GLN A 238 19.57 30.57 13.08
CA GLN A 238 19.41 30.01 11.73
C GLN A 238 19.77 31.02 10.67
N GLN A 239 20.52 30.57 9.66
CA GLN A 239 20.76 31.35 8.46
C GLN A 239 19.48 31.48 7.64
N LEU A 240 19.19 32.69 7.19
CA LEU A 240 18.17 32.97 6.19
C LEU A 240 18.74 33.93 5.14
N THR A 241 18.70 33.55 3.88
CA THR A 241 19.22 34.38 2.77
C THR A 241 18.08 34.81 1.87
N ASN A 242 17.99 36.12 1.61
CA ASN A 242 17.10 36.63 0.57
C ASN A 242 17.73 36.37 -0.80
N LYS A 243 17.21 35.41 -1.55
CA LYS A 243 17.74 35.02 -2.87
C LYS A 243 17.66 36.14 -3.91
N GLU A 244 16.74 37.10 -3.75
CA GLU A 244 16.55 38.20 -4.71
C GLU A 244 17.56 39.32 -4.48
N THR A 245 17.85 39.66 -3.22
CA THR A 245 18.75 40.77 -2.87
C THR A 245 20.16 40.33 -2.51
N GLY A 246 20.35 39.05 -2.16
CA GLY A 246 21.60 38.51 -1.62
C GLY A 246 21.85 38.84 -0.14
N GLN A 247 20.91 39.49 0.55
CA GLN A 247 21.07 39.79 1.98
C GLN A 247 21.04 38.51 2.82
N GLU A 248 21.93 38.45 3.81
CA GLU A 248 22.07 37.33 4.72
C GLU A 248 21.68 37.73 6.14
N PHE A 249 20.88 36.88 6.78
CA PHE A 249 20.35 37.10 8.11
C PHE A 249 20.66 35.93 9.03
N ILE A 250 20.76 36.21 10.32
CA ILE A 250 20.62 35.21 11.39
C ILE A 250 19.33 35.51 12.14
N VAL A 251 18.39 34.58 12.07
CA VAL A 251 17.19 34.59 12.91
C VAL A 251 17.50 33.75 14.14
N TYR A 252 17.23 34.28 15.33
CA TYR A 252 17.56 33.59 16.58
C TYR A 252 16.44 33.75 17.59
N SER A 253 16.40 32.87 18.56
CA SER A 253 15.42 32.90 19.63
C SER A 253 15.90 33.76 20.79
N ALA A 254 14.97 34.49 21.40
CA ALA A 254 15.23 35.40 22.50
C ALA A 254 14.24 35.21 23.65
N ALA A 255 14.61 35.65 24.85
CA ALA A 255 13.98 35.29 26.13
C ALA A 255 14.16 33.79 26.45
N ARG A 256 13.53 33.28 27.52
CA ARG A 256 13.68 31.89 27.96
C ARG A 256 12.65 30.97 27.30
N SER A 257 13.10 29.82 26.81
CA SER A 257 12.32 28.85 26.01
C SER A 257 11.15 28.17 26.74
N ASP A 258 11.16 28.14 28.06
CA ASP A 258 10.06 27.61 28.89
C ASP A 258 8.91 28.62 29.09
N ASN A 259 9.07 29.87 28.61
CA ASN A 259 8.16 30.96 28.92
C ASN A 259 7.43 31.50 27.67
N ARG A 260 6.23 32.05 27.91
CA ARG A 260 5.37 32.62 26.86
C ARG A 260 5.97 33.74 26.00
N ASN A 261 6.99 34.43 26.50
CA ASN A 261 7.66 35.56 25.85
C ASN A 261 8.81 35.11 24.94
N TYR A 262 9.12 33.81 24.87
CA TYR A 262 10.05 33.29 23.88
C TYR A 262 9.61 33.73 22.48
N CYS A 263 10.54 34.32 21.73
CA CYS A 263 10.29 35.02 20.46
C CYS A 263 11.52 34.94 19.55
N LEU A 264 11.40 35.36 18.29
CA LEU A 264 12.53 35.46 17.36
C LEU A 264 13.02 36.90 17.21
N GLY A 265 14.34 37.10 17.29
CA GLY A 265 15.07 38.30 16.89
C GLY A 265 15.76 38.14 15.53
N LEU A 266 16.34 39.23 15.03
CA LEU A 266 16.99 39.27 13.71
C LEU A 266 18.34 40.00 13.78
N LEU A 267 19.37 39.38 13.22
CA LEU A 267 20.64 40.01 12.84
C LEU A 267 20.74 40.01 11.32
N GLU A 268 21.25 41.09 10.75
CA GLU A 268 21.58 41.20 9.33
C GLU A 268 23.08 41.43 9.17
N LEU A 269 23.72 40.69 8.25
CA LEU A 269 25.09 40.96 7.86
C LEU A 269 25.08 42.09 6.83
N VAL A 270 25.48 43.29 7.25
CA VAL A 270 25.48 44.51 6.43
C VAL A 270 26.86 44.85 5.84
N GLY A 271 27.92 44.24 6.37
CA GLY A 271 29.26 44.25 5.78
C GLY A 271 29.59 42.90 5.13
N ASP A 272 30.88 42.64 4.89
CA ASP A 272 31.34 41.47 4.12
C ASP A 272 32.06 40.41 4.99
N ASP A 273 32.31 40.69 6.28
CA ASP A 273 33.01 39.75 7.17
C ASP A 273 32.10 39.26 8.32
N PRO A 274 31.63 37.99 8.28
CA PRO A 274 30.89 37.39 9.38
C PRO A 274 31.63 37.40 10.72
N MET A 275 32.97 37.47 10.72
CA MET A 275 33.80 37.55 11.93
C MET A 275 34.04 38.99 12.41
N ASN A 276 33.51 40.00 11.73
CA ASN A 276 33.55 41.37 12.21
C ASN A 276 32.21 41.74 12.86
N VAL A 277 32.21 41.92 14.18
CA VAL A 277 30.98 42.24 14.94
C VAL A 277 30.31 43.54 14.45
N GLN A 278 31.07 44.50 13.93
CA GLN A 278 30.52 45.76 13.42
C GLN A 278 29.77 45.60 12.08
N ASP A 279 29.98 44.48 11.38
CA ASP A 279 29.28 44.17 10.13
C ASP A 279 27.91 43.55 10.39
N TRP A 280 27.57 43.27 11.66
CA TRP A 280 26.24 42.78 12.05
C TRP A 280 25.36 43.92 12.54
N ARG A 281 24.21 44.09 11.89
CA ARG A 281 23.14 45.00 12.33
C ARG A 281 22.06 44.21 13.06
N LYS A 282 21.91 44.48 14.36
CA LYS A 282 20.83 43.92 15.18
C LYS A 282 19.54 44.71 15.04
N ASN A 283 18.42 44.03 14.83
CA ASN A 283 17.10 44.64 14.94
C ASN A 283 16.76 44.86 16.43
N ASN A 284 16.75 46.13 16.87
CA ASN A 284 16.44 46.50 18.25
C ASN A 284 14.96 46.89 18.48
N ASP A 285 14.17 47.02 17.42
CA ASP A 285 12.78 47.52 17.50
C ASP A 285 11.81 46.51 18.15
N GLY A 286 12.21 45.24 18.27
CA GLY A 286 11.43 44.19 18.90
C GLY A 286 11.65 42.82 18.28
N CYS A 287 10.93 41.82 18.79
CA CYS A 287 10.87 40.50 18.17
C CYS A 287 10.27 40.60 16.75
N VAL A 288 10.88 39.94 15.77
CA VAL A 288 10.36 39.83 14.41
C VAL A 288 9.26 38.76 14.29
N PHE A 289 9.18 37.84 15.26
CA PHE A 289 8.13 36.85 15.37
C PHE A 289 7.87 36.54 16.86
N TYR A 290 6.63 36.69 17.34
CA TYR A 290 6.32 36.66 18.77
C TYR A 290 4.88 36.24 19.04
N GLN A 291 4.60 35.91 20.31
CA GLN A 291 3.30 35.41 20.77
C GLN A 291 2.09 36.16 20.19
N ASN A 292 1.03 35.40 19.93
CA ASN A 292 -0.28 35.87 19.53
C ASN A 292 -1.35 35.35 20.50
N PRO A 293 -1.62 36.07 21.61
CA PRO A 293 -2.57 35.63 22.62
C PRO A 293 -4.00 35.43 22.09
N GLN A 294 -4.39 36.15 21.04
CA GLN A 294 -5.72 36.01 20.43
C GLN A 294 -5.91 34.64 19.77
N ASN A 295 -4.82 34.03 19.27
CA ASN A 295 -4.81 32.69 18.69
C ASN A 295 -4.16 31.66 19.63
N LYS A 296 -4.00 31.96 20.92
CA LYS A 296 -3.33 31.08 21.90
C LYS A 296 -1.96 30.55 21.41
N ALA A 297 -1.18 31.35 20.69
CA ALA A 297 0.16 30.97 20.28
C ALA A 297 1.17 31.70 21.15
N TYR A 298 1.93 30.97 21.97
CA TYR A 298 2.86 31.53 22.94
C TYR A 298 4.24 30.88 22.81
N GLY A 299 5.27 31.58 23.31
CA GLY A 299 6.64 31.08 23.34
C GLY A 299 7.10 30.52 22.01
N VAL A 300 7.01 31.33 20.96
CA VAL A 300 7.36 30.92 19.60
C VAL A 300 8.85 31.13 19.39
N GLY A 301 9.58 30.07 19.14
CA GLY A 301 11.02 30.16 18.97
C GLY A 301 11.57 28.86 18.43
N HIS A 302 12.89 28.83 18.28
CA HIS A 302 13.66 27.88 17.49
C HIS A 302 12.95 27.54 16.17
N ALA A 303 13.32 28.28 15.13
CA ALA A 303 12.74 28.13 13.81
C ALA A 303 13.75 27.54 12.84
N SER A 304 13.27 27.09 11.68
CA SER A 304 14.05 26.81 10.47
C SER A 304 13.26 27.29 9.25
N PHE A 305 13.92 27.35 8.10
CA PHE A 305 13.36 27.91 6.88
C PHE A 305 13.44 26.92 5.73
N THR A 306 12.35 26.80 5.00
CA THR A 306 12.25 25.95 3.80
C THR A 306 11.39 26.64 2.75
N THR A 307 11.18 25.98 1.62
CA THR A 307 10.31 26.46 0.55
C THR A 307 9.13 25.53 0.32
N SER A 308 8.09 26.02 -0.35
CA SER A 308 6.98 25.18 -0.84
C SER A 308 7.45 24.12 -1.85
N PRO A 309 6.65 23.07 -2.17
CA PRO A 309 7.07 22.02 -3.11
C PRO A 309 7.48 22.50 -4.49
N ASP A 310 6.90 23.60 -4.97
CA ASP A 310 7.25 24.26 -6.24
C ASP A 310 8.30 25.38 -6.09
N GLU A 311 8.84 25.53 -4.88
CA GLU A 311 9.86 26.52 -4.50
C GLU A 311 9.43 27.99 -4.66
N SER A 312 8.14 28.25 -4.90
CA SER A 312 7.60 29.60 -5.15
C SER A 312 7.30 30.40 -3.87
N GLU A 313 7.24 29.73 -2.71
CA GLU A 313 6.93 30.36 -1.43
C GLU A 313 7.99 30.07 -0.38
N ASN A 314 8.19 31.02 0.53
CA ASN A 314 9.09 30.88 1.67
C ASN A 314 8.29 30.52 2.93
N TRP A 315 8.79 29.56 3.69
CA TRP A 315 8.11 28.97 4.83
C TRP A 315 8.99 28.99 6.07
N ILE A 316 8.40 29.42 7.19
CA ILE A 316 8.99 29.29 8.52
C ILE A 316 8.40 28.05 9.19
N VAL A 317 9.26 27.17 9.69
CA VAL A 317 8.92 26.03 10.55
C VAL A 317 9.42 26.37 11.95
N TYR A 318 8.59 26.26 12.97
CA TYR A 318 8.92 26.75 14.32
C TYR A 318 8.18 25.95 15.38
N HIS A 319 8.70 25.92 16.61
CA HIS A 319 7.91 25.40 17.72
C HIS A 319 7.17 26.52 18.47
N GLY A 320 6.09 26.15 19.15
CA GLY A 320 5.41 27.04 20.09
C GLY A 320 4.44 26.29 20.99
N MET A 321 3.85 27.01 21.94
CA MET A 321 2.93 26.47 22.95
C MET A 321 1.50 26.98 22.77
N GLU A 322 0.51 26.10 22.95
CA GLU A 322 -0.90 26.53 23.15
C GLU A 322 -1.14 26.98 24.58
N ASN A 323 -0.67 26.17 25.52
CA ASN A 323 -0.76 26.47 26.93
C ASN A 323 0.58 27.03 27.43
N PRO A 324 0.65 28.34 27.75
CA PRO A 324 1.90 28.99 28.16
C PRO A 324 2.39 28.63 29.56
N VAL A 325 1.65 27.79 30.32
CA VAL A 325 2.01 27.44 31.70
C VAL A 325 2.71 26.10 31.86
N ASN A 326 2.77 25.29 30.81
CA ASN A 326 3.31 23.93 30.83
C ASN A 326 4.78 23.85 30.36
N GLY A 327 5.39 24.98 30.02
CA GLY A 327 6.80 25.08 29.63
C GLY A 327 7.19 24.16 28.47
N TRP A 328 8.38 23.55 28.56
CA TRP A 328 8.96 22.75 27.48
C TRP A 328 8.08 21.58 27.01
N ALA A 329 7.27 21.00 27.88
CA ALA A 329 6.38 19.88 27.58
C ALA A 329 5.14 20.26 26.73
N ALA A 330 4.93 21.56 26.46
CA ALA A 330 3.81 22.03 25.62
C ALA A 330 4.23 22.46 24.21
N ARG A 331 5.49 22.24 23.83
CA ARG A 331 6.02 22.65 22.53
C ARG A 331 5.53 21.72 21.42
N THR A 332 4.97 22.31 20.37
CA THR A 332 4.54 21.62 19.16
C THR A 332 5.09 22.31 17.93
N VAL A 333 5.36 21.55 16.87
CA VAL A 333 5.92 22.06 15.60
C VAL A 333 4.83 22.61 14.70
N ARG A 334 5.11 23.74 14.09
CA ARG A 334 4.19 24.57 13.31
C ARG A 334 4.89 25.06 12.06
N ALA A 335 4.13 25.31 11.00
CA ALA A 335 4.65 25.94 9.80
C ALA A 335 3.74 27.08 9.36
N GLN A 336 4.29 28.14 8.77
CA GLN A 336 3.53 29.22 8.13
C GLN A 336 4.32 29.86 6.98
N LYS A 337 3.62 30.33 5.94
CA LYS A 337 4.21 31.12 4.86
C LYS A 337 4.67 32.49 5.35
N PHE A 338 5.82 32.96 4.89
CA PHE A 338 6.28 34.34 5.05
C PHE A 338 6.68 34.96 3.71
N THR A 339 6.85 36.28 3.70
CA THR A 339 7.26 37.03 2.50
C THR A 339 8.44 37.95 2.83
N TRP A 340 8.91 38.73 1.87
CA TRP A 340 9.94 39.74 2.08
C TRP A 340 9.34 41.15 2.11
N ASN A 341 9.94 42.05 2.88
CA ASN A 341 9.66 43.48 2.84
C ASN A 341 10.34 44.12 1.63
N THR A 342 9.96 45.35 1.29
CA THR A 342 10.56 46.10 0.17
C THR A 342 12.03 46.46 0.38
N ASP A 343 12.50 46.46 1.64
CA ASP A 343 13.91 46.65 2.00
C ASP A 343 14.71 45.34 2.03
N GLY A 344 14.08 44.23 1.62
CA GLY A 344 14.68 42.90 1.55
C GLY A 344 14.74 42.14 2.88
N THR A 345 14.28 42.71 3.99
CA THR A 345 14.16 42.01 5.29
C THR A 345 12.99 41.01 5.31
N PRO A 346 13.05 39.93 6.10
CA PRO A 346 11.96 38.96 6.16
C PRO A 346 10.73 39.54 6.86
N ARG A 347 9.55 39.22 6.32
CA ARG A 347 8.23 39.61 6.84
C ARG A 347 7.49 38.38 7.33
N PHE A 348 7.70 38.03 8.60
CA PHE A 348 7.03 36.89 9.22
C PHE A 348 5.53 37.15 9.50
N PRO A 349 4.69 36.11 9.43
CA PRO A 349 3.27 36.23 9.75
C PRO A 349 3.04 36.36 11.26
N ARG A 350 1.77 36.48 11.69
CA ARG A 350 1.42 36.26 13.11
C ARG A 350 1.31 34.76 13.38
N PRO A 351 1.89 34.24 14.48
CA PRO A 351 1.76 32.82 14.80
C PRO A 351 0.31 32.44 15.14
N GLY A 352 -0.07 31.20 14.88
CA GLY A 352 -1.40 30.67 15.17
C GLY A 352 -1.61 29.24 14.67
N TYR A 353 -2.88 28.83 14.64
CA TYR A 353 -3.31 27.46 14.32
C TYR A 353 -4.06 27.33 13.00
N GLY A 354 -4.21 28.44 12.27
CA GLY A 354 -4.93 28.46 11.00
C GLY A 354 -6.44 28.68 11.15
N PRO A 355 -7.25 28.30 10.15
CA PRO A 355 -6.81 27.62 8.92
C PRO A 355 -5.88 28.48 8.08
N TYR A 356 -4.83 27.87 7.51
CA TYR A 356 -3.87 28.50 6.60
C TYR A 356 -3.94 27.84 5.24
N ASP A 357 -3.73 28.58 4.16
CA ASP A 357 -3.62 27.99 2.82
C ASP A 357 -2.46 26.98 2.78
N VAL A 358 -2.68 25.82 2.15
CA VAL A 358 -1.59 24.86 1.92
C VAL A 358 -0.47 25.48 1.09
N PRO A 359 0.79 25.06 1.28
CA PRO A 359 1.91 25.50 0.45
C PRO A 359 1.65 25.35 -1.04
N SER A 360 2.12 26.31 -1.83
CA SER A 360 2.00 26.27 -3.29
C SER A 360 2.69 25.03 -3.86
N GLY A 361 2.04 24.34 -4.80
CA GLY A 361 2.52 23.04 -5.29
C GLY A 361 2.35 21.89 -4.28
N GLN A 362 1.93 22.15 -3.05
CA GLN A 362 1.45 21.13 -2.13
C GLN A 362 -0.04 20.91 -2.38
N ASN A 363 -0.38 19.82 -3.07
CA ASN A 363 -1.77 19.40 -3.17
C ASN A 363 -2.29 19.10 -1.76
N ALA A 364 -3.17 19.98 -1.25
CA ALA A 364 -3.80 19.76 0.03
C ALA A 364 -4.49 18.42 0.02
N SER A 365 -4.14 17.60 0.99
CA SER A 365 -4.31 16.17 0.92
C SER A 365 -3.54 15.59 -0.29
N MET A 366 -2.54 14.77 0.01
CA MET A 366 -2.68 13.41 -0.52
C MET A 366 -4.01 12.83 0.00
N ALA A 367 -5.16 13.31 -0.51
CA ALA A 367 -6.16 12.37 -0.96
C ALA A 367 -5.34 11.57 -1.95
N MET A 368 -4.84 10.41 -1.49
CA MET A 368 -3.80 9.63 -2.17
C MET A 368 -4.00 9.85 -3.65
N LEU A 369 -3.06 10.59 -4.27
CA LEU A 369 -3.10 10.83 -5.70
C LEU A 369 -3.36 9.44 -6.27
N ALA A 370 -4.53 9.25 -6.87
CA ALA A 370 -4.96 7.97 -7.42
C ALA A 370 -3.89 7.58 -8.43
N CYS A 371 -2.98 6.73 -7.97
CA CYS A 371 -1.76 6.25 -8.61
C CYS A 371 -1.56 4.80 -8.15
N ALA A 372 -2.70 4.12 -8.02
CA ALA A 372 -2.96 3.17 -6.97
C ALA A 372 -2.94 1.77 -7.60
N VAL A 373 -1.77 1.37 -8.11
CA VAL A 373 -1.59 0.09 -8.81
C VAL A 373 -2.01 -1.06 -7.91
N TRP A 374 -2.80 -2.00 -8.47
CA TRP A 374 -3.31 -3.19 -7.80
C TRP A 374 -3.13 -4.45 -8.67
N PRO A 375 -2.50 -5.53 -8.17
CA PRO A 375 -1.70 -5.59 -6.94
C PRO A 375 -0.50 -4.63 -6.94
N LEU A 376 -0.04 -4.22 -5.76
CA LEU A 376 1.13 -3.34 -5.62
C LEU A 376 2.41 -4.03 -6.14
N PRO A 377 3.15 -3.43 -7.09
CA PRO A 377 4.38 -4.02 -7.61
C PRO A 377 5.48 -4.14 -6.57
N SER A 378 6.43 -5.06 -6.81
CA SER A 378 7.61 -5.21 -5.94
C SER A 378 8.49 -3.94 -5.87
N ASN A 379 8.60 -3.20 -6.98
CA ASN A 379 9.24 -1.90 -7.04
C ASN A 379 8.48 -1.00 -8.03
N TYR A 380 8.16 0.21 -7.58
CA TYR A 380 7.37 1.18 -8.33
C TYR A 380 7.84 2.59 -7.96
N THR A 381 8.29 3.33 -8.97
CA THR A 381 8.57 4.76 -8.87
C THR A 381 7.80 5.51 -9.95
N HIS A 382 7.44 6.75 -9.65
CA HIS A 382 6.72 7.61 -10.59
C HIS A 382 7.11 9.07 -10.39
N GLY A 383 6.91 9.89 -11.42
CA GLY A 383 7.02 11.35 -11.36
C GLY A 383 5.65 12.02 -11.23
N ASN A 384 5.55 13.23 -11.76
CA ASN A 384 4.37 14.09 -11.71
C ASN A 384 4.02 14.72 -13.08
N GLU A 385 4.67 14.29 -14.15
CA GLU A 385 4.45 14.81 -15.50
C GLU A 385 3.19 14.23 -16.13
N VAL A 386 2.54 15.05 -16.96
CA VAL A 386 1.30 14.69 -17.64
C VAL A 386 1.59 14.14 -19.02
N LEU A 387 1.14 12.92 -19.29
CA LEU A 387 1.13 12.33 -20.63
C LEU A 387 -0.28 11.98 -21.05
N TRP A 388 -0.53 12.12 -22.35
CA TRP A 388 -1.82 11.83 -22.98
C TRP A 388 -1.75 10.62 -23.90
N ILE A 389 -2.86 9.91 -24.02
CA ILE A 389 -3.08 8.87 -25.02
C ILE A 389 -4.35 9.20 -25.79
N GLN A 390 -4.22 9.23 -27.13
CA GLN A 390 -5.34 9.43 -28.03
C GLN A 390 -5.68 8.15 -28.79
N GLN A 391 -6.98 7.82 -28.82
CA GLN A 391 -7.48 6.70 -29.61
C GLN A 391 -7.14 6.89 -31.10
N GLY A 392 -6.59 5.85 -31.72
CA GLY A 392 -6.18 5.87 -33.13
C GLY A 392 -4.80 6.47 -33.40
N GLN A 393 -4.11 7.03 -32.40
CA GLN A 393 -2.73 7.52 -32.51
C GLN A 393 -1.70 6.65 -31.79
N ILE A 394 -2.14 5.81 -30.84
CA ILE A 394 -1.28 4.85 -30.14
C ILE A 394 -1.07 3.58 -30.97
N ASN A 395 0.20 3.21 -31.14
CA ASN A 395 0.62 1.96 -31.76
C ASN A 395 1.33 1.05 -30.75
N PHE A 396 1.04 -0.24 -30.80
CA PHE A 396 1.77 -1.25 -30.04
C PHE A 396 2.70 -2.00 -30.99
N SER A 397 3.98 -2.09 -30.63
CA SER A 397 4.95 -2.91 -31.36
C SER A 397 5.35 -4.10 -30.50
N PHE A 398 5.44 -5.28 -31.10
CA PHE A 398 5.86 -6.50 -30.40
C PHE A 398 7.15 -7.01 -31.05
N ASN A 399 8.25 -7.01 -30.28
CA ASN A 399 9.60 -7.36 -30.75
C ASN A 399 10.01 -6.63 -32.06
N GLY A 400 9.65 -5.34 -32.16
CA GLY A 400 9.97 -4.49 -33.32
C GLY A 400 9.11 -4.76 -34.56
N GLN A 401 8.11 -5.64 -34.50
CA GLN A 401 7.14 -5.87 -35.57
C GLN A 401 5.81 -5.17 -35.26
N GLY A 402 5.09 -4.77 -36.32
CA GLY A 402 3.71 -4.29 -36.20
C GLY A 402 2.78 -5.43 -35.77
N ASN A 403 1.79 -5.13 -34.92
CA ASN A 403 0.86 -6.14 -34.41
C ASN A 403 -0.13 -6.58 -35.52
N ASN A 404 0.15 -7.71 -36.18
CA ASN A 404 -0.78 -8.38 -37.07
C ASN A 404 -0.79 -9.88 -36.72
N PRO A 405 -1.78 -10.40 -35.99
CA PRO A 405 -1.89 -11.82 -35.75
C PRO A 405 -2.31 -12.52 -37.05
N SER A 406 -1.35 -13.05 -37.80
CA SER A 406 -1.62 -13.98 -38.90
C SER A 406 -1.39 -15.41 -38.42
N GLY A 407 -2.46 -16.15 -38.12
CA GLY A 407 -2.34 -17.54 -37.65
C GLY A 407 -3.68 -18.21 -37.30
N ASP A 408 -3.65 -19.54 -37.18
CA ASP A 408 -4.77 -20.40 -36.78
C ASP A 408 -5.17 -20.14 -35.32
N TYR A 409 -6.37 -19.59 -35.11
CA TYR A 409 -6.92 -19.24 -33.80
C TYR A 409 -7.09 -20.43 -32.85
N ASN A 410 -6.94 -21.68 -33.31
CA ASN A 410 -7.10 -22.88 -32.49
C ASN A 410 -5.88 -23.23 -31.61
N ARG A 411 -4.75 -22.52 -31.70
CA ARG A 411 -3.57 -22.76 -30.86
C ARG A 411 -3.17 -21.49 -30.09
N THR A 412 -3.14 -21.57 -28.76
CA THR A 412 -2.60 -20.49 -27.93
C THR A 412 -1.09 -20.36 -28.18
N SER A 413 -0.66 -19.20 -28.70
CA SER A 413 0.74 -18.86 -28.97
C SER A 413 1.07 -17.52 -28.32
N SER A 414 2.36 -17.20 -28.21
CA SER A 414 2.85 -15.89 -27.72
C SER A 414 2.18 -14.74 -28.44
N SER A 415 2.08 -14.81 -29.77
CA SER A 415 1.47 -13.77 -30.59
C SER A 415 -0.02 -13.61 -30.30
N HIS A 416 -0.75 -14.70 -30.06
CA HIS A 416 -2.18 -14.63 -29.71
C HIS A 416 -2.41 -14.05 -28.31
N ILE A 417 -1.62 -14.45 -27.32
CA ILE A 417 -1.69 -13.90 -25.94
C ILE A 417 -1.38 -12.41 -25.96
N VAL A 418 -0.26 -12.01 -26.60
CA VAL A 418 0.14 -10.60 -26.66
C VAL A 418 -0.87 -9.76 -27.46
N ALA A 419 -1.38 -10.26 -28.59
CA ALA A 419 -2.40 -9.55 -29.36
C ALA A 419 -3.69 -9.36 -28.56
N ASN A 420 -4.16 -10.40 -27.85
CA ASN A 420 -5.32 -10.30 -26.97
C ASN A 420 -5.09 -9.27 -25.84
N ALA A 421 -3.91 -9.30 -25.20
CA ALA A 421 -3.54 -8.36 -24.16
C ALA A 421 -3.49 -6.90 -24.67
N ILE A 422 -3.00 -6.67 -25.90
CA ILE A 422 -3.02 -5.35 -26.54
C ILE A 422 -4.46 -4.86 -26.75
N GLU A 423 -5.33 -5.68 -27.32
CA GLU A 423 -6.72 -5.28 -27.59
C GLU A 423 -7.48 -5.00 -26.29
N ARG A 424 -7.29 -5.83 -25.26
CA ARG A 424 -7.82 -5.57 -23.91
C ARG A 424 -7.27 -4.29 -23.31
N THR A 425 -5.99 -3.98 -23.51
CA THR A 425 -5.39 -2.73 -23.03
C THR A 425 -6.04 -1.53 -23.69
N LYS A 426 -6.25 -1.57 -25.02
CA LYS A 426 -6.97 -0.51 -25.73
C LYS A 426 -8.40 -0.35 -25.22
N ASP A 427 -9.13 -1.45 -25.07
CA ASP A 427 -10.49 -1.45 -24.54
C ASP A 427 -10.54 -0.84 -23.12
N ASN A 428 -9.62 -1.25 -22.24
CA ASN A 428 -9.47 -0.72 -20.89
C ASN A 428 -9.11 0.75 -20.84
N LEU A 429 -8.31 1.26 -21.78
CA LEU A 429 -7.93 2.67 -21.83
C LEU A 429 -9.08 3.55 -22.31
N PHE A 430 -9.75 3.15 -23.39
CA PHE A 430 -10.67 4.04 -24.13
C PHE A 430 -12.16 3.79 -23.87
N ALA A 431 -12.57 2.54 -23.69
CA ALA A 431 -13.97 2.17 -23.52
C ALA A 431 -14.34 1.91 -22.06
N LYS A 432 -13.47 1.21 -21.32
CA LYS A 432 -13.70 0.71 -19.95
C LYS A 432 -12.87 1.43 -18.88
N ASN A 433 -12.61 2.71 -19.08
CA ASN A 433 -11.93 3.58 -18.11
C ASN A 433 -12.90 4.54 -17.44
N PHE A 434 -12.47 5.14 -16.33
CA PHE A 434 -13.31 6.01 -15.50
C PHE A 434 -12.62 7.36 -15.21
N VAL A 435 -13.45 8.34 -14.83
CA VAL A 435 -12.99 9.64 -14.34
C VAL A 435 -12.77 9.52 -12.83
N PRO A 436 -11.56 9.80 -12.28
CA PRO A 436 -11.19 9.44 -10.91
C PRO A 436 -11.70 10.41 -9.84
N TRP A 437 -12.87 11.02 -10.05
CA TRP A 437 -13.44 12.03 -9.15
C TRP A 437 -13.68 11.53 -7.72
N ARG A 438 -13.91 10.22 -7.54
CA ARG A 438 -14.12 9.58 -6.22
C ARG A 438 -12.88 9.61 -5.33
N PHE A 439 -11.70 9.81 -5.92
CA PHE A 439 -10.40 9.80 -5.25
C PHE A 439 -9.77 11.19 -5.19
N ARG A 440 -10.59 12.22 -5.40
CA ARG A 440 -10.17 13.61 -5.49
C ARG A 440 -11.01 14.45 -4.55
N PRO A 441 -10.46 15.53 -3.97
CA PRO A 441 -11.22 16.38 -3.07
C PRO A 441 -12.52 16.87 -3.72
N ARG A 442 -13.55 17.02 -2.90
CA ARG A 442 -14.89 17.41 -3.35
C ARG A 442 -14.82 18.74 -4.12
N LEU A 443 -15.41 18.75 -5.32
CA LEU A 443 -15.45 19.91 -6.24
C LEU A 443 -14.07 20.43 -6.69
N SER A 444 -12.99 19.66 -6.51
CA SER A 444 -11.66 20.04 -7.00
C SER A 444 -11.55 19.94 -8.52
N ASN A 445 -10.75 20.84 -9.11
CA ASN A 445 -10.31 20.73 -10.49
C ASN A 445 -9.00 19.92 -10.54
N PHE A 446 -9.12 18.59 -10.63
CA PHE A 446 -7.97 17.68 -10.58
C PHE A 446 -7.46 17.26 -11.96
N GLU A 447 -8.25 17.48 -13.01
CA GLU A 447 -7.89 17.03 -14.37
C GLU A 447 -6.86 17.96 -14.99
N PRO A 448 -5.83 17.41 -15.68
CA PRO A 448 -4.83 18.23 -16.35
C PRO A 448 -5.44 18.97 -17.54
N THR A 449 -4.90 20.15 -17.84
CA THR A 449 -5.33 20.93 -18.99
C THR A 449 -4.70 20.37 -20.27
N LEU A 450 -5.51 20.17 -21.31
CA LEU A 450 -5.05 19.77 -22.63
C LEU A 450 -4.67 21.02 -23.45
N GLY A 451 -3.38 21.20 -23.73
CA GLY A 451 -2.84 22.29 -24.55
C GLY A 451 -2.15 21.83 -25.84
N SER A 452 -1.73 22.77 -26.70
CA SER A 452 -0.98 22.47 -27.93
C SER A 452 0.35 21.76 -27.67
N ASP A 453 0.94 22.00 -26.51
CA ASP A 453 2.29 21.51 -26.14
C ASP A 453 2.20 20.22 -25.30
N SER A 454 1.03 19.58 -25.26
CA SER A 454 0.81 18.32 -24.52
C SER A 454 1.62 17.18 -25.13
N THR A 455 2.28 16.40 -24.27
CA THR A 455 3.06 15.23 -24.71
C THR A 455 2.16 14.00 -24.84
N TYR A 456 2.25 13.31 -25.98
CA TYR A 456 1.46 12.11 -26.28
C TYR A 456 2.33 10.87 -26.32
N ILE A 457 1.81 9.78 -25.76
CA ILE A 457 2.34 8.43 -26.00
C ILE A 457 1.78 7.95 -27.33
N THR A 458 2.66 7.83 -28.32
CA THR A 458 2.31 7.36 -29.67
C THR A 458 2.71 5.91 -29.89
N THR A 459 3.68 5.40 -29.14
CA THR A 459 4.18 4.02 -29.29
C THR A 459 4.43 3.37 -27.94
N VAL A 460 3.92 2.14 -27.78
CA VAL A 460 4.25 1.23 -26.68
C VAL A 460 5.05 0.07 -27.26
N SER A 461 6.29 -0.10 -26.79
CA SER A 461 7.18 -1.19 -27.22
C SER A 461 7.08 -2.36 -26.26
N LEU A 462 6.67 -3.52 -26.77
CA LEU A 462 6.62 -4.78 -26.02
C LEU A 462 7.82 -5.64 -26.43
N VAL A 463 8.67 -5.95 -25.47
CA VAL A 463 9.91 -6.71 -25.68
C VAL A 463 9.83 -8.02 -24.91
N GLN A 464 9.63 -9.12 -25.63
CA GLN A 464 9.74 -10.46 -25.10
C GLN A 464 11.17 -10.97 -25.31
N THR A 465 11.87 -11.29 -24.22
CA THR A 465 13.31 -11.62 -24.26
C THR A 465 13.60 -13.10 -24.46
N GLU A 466 12.65 -13.99 -24.17
CA GLU A 466 12.81 -15.44 -24.28
C GLU A 466 11.66 -16.04 -25.08
N ALA A 467 11.88 -17.19 -25.73
CA ALA A 467 10.79 -17.91 -26.38
C ALA A 467 9.85 -18.49 -25.31
N ASP A 468 8.54 -18.40 -25.54
CA ASP A 468 7.59 -19.04 -24.63
C ASP A 468 7.81 -20.55 -24.56
N PRO A 469 7.63 -21.16 -23.38
CA PRO A 469 7.63 -22.60 -23.28
C PRO A 469 6.43 -23.19 -24.03
N SER A 470 6.53 -24.46 -24.45
CA SER A 470 5.50 -25.11 -25.28
C SER A 470 4.11 -25.17 -24.64
N ASN A 471 4.03 -24.95 -23.33
CA ASN A 471 2.86 -24.98 -22.48
C ASN A 471 2.42 -23.59 -21.99
N VAL A 472 2.88 -22.49 -22.59
CA VAL A 472 2.51 -21.12 -22.14
C VAL A 472 1.00 -20.85 -22.09
N GLY A 473 0.23 -21.53 -22.96
CA GLY A 473 -1.24 -21.45 -22.95
C GLY A 473 -1.91 -22.18 -21.78
N LYS A 474 -1.15 -22.89 -20.95
CA LYS A 474 -1.57 -23.50 -19.70
C LYS A 474 -0.56 -23.14 -18.62
N PRO A 475 -0.48 -21.86 -18.20
CA PRO A 475 0.67 -21.32 -17.49
C PRO A 475 0.97 -22.12 -16.22
N GLU A 476 1.86 -23.11 -16.33
CA GLU A 476 2.32 -23.95 -15.23
C GLU A 476 3.02 -23.09 -14.19
N SER A 477 3.23 -23.64 -12.99
CA SER A 477 3.87 -22.93 -11.88
C SER A 477 5.29 -22.42 -12.18
N ASP A 478 5.86 -22.76 -13.33
CA ASP A 478 7.22 -22.42 -13.73
C ASP A 478 7.28 -21.47 -14.95
N VAL A 479 6.13 -21.02 -15.49
CA VAL A 479 6.13 -19.93 -16.47
C VAL A 479 6.52 -18.63 -15.77
N ASP A 480 7.53 -17.94 -16.28
CA ASP A 480 7.99 -16.68 -15.69
C ASP A 480 6.98 -15.56 -15.95
N GLU A 481 6.37 -15.05 -14.88
CA GLU A 481 5.33 -14.02 -14.89
C GLU A 481 5.90 -12.60 -14.63
N SER A 482 7.23 -12.45 -14.57
CA SER A 482 7.89 -11.18 -14.26
C SER A 482 7.90 -10.22 -15.44
N TYR A 483 7.91 -8.92 -15.14
CA TYR A 483 8.00 -7.87 -16.15
C TYR A 483 8.66 -6.60 -15.58
N SER A 484 9.08 -5.74 -16.50
CA SER A 484 9.47 -4.37 -16.24
C SER A 484 8.69 -3.42 -17.15
N LEU A 485 8.32 -2.26 -16.63
CA LEU A 485 7.63 -1.21 -17.37
C LEU A 485 8.38 0.10 -17.15
N SER A 486 8.74 0.76 -18.25
CA SER A 486 9.34 2.09 -18.26
C SER A 486 8.49 3.02 -19.11
N MET A 487 8.07 4.14 -18.55
CA MET A 487 7.39 5.23 -19.25
C MET A 487 8.18 6.51 -19.00
N GLU A 488 8.84 7.02 -20.04
CA GLU A 488 9.66 8.22 -19.98
C GLU A 488 8.78 9.48 -20.12
N ALA A 489 9.24 10.62 -19.58
CA ALA A 489 8.53 11.91 -19.66
C ALA A 489 8.36 12.44 -21.10
N ASN A 490 9.11 11.91 -22.07
CA ASN A 490 8.98 12.24 -23.49
C ASN A 490 7.88 11.43 -24.22
N GLY A 491 7.13 10.58 -23.52
CA GLY A 491 6.08 9.74 -24.09
C GLY A 491 6.54 8.36 -24.60
N LYS A 492 7.82 8.00 -24.44
CA LYS A 492 8.33 6.68 -24.80
C LYS A 492 7.99 5.64 -23.74
N VAL A 493 7.30 4.57 -24.15
CA VAL A 493 6.91 3.47 -23.25
C VAL A 493 7.52 2.15 -23.72
N THR A 494 8.09 1.40 -22.78
CA THR A 494 8.62 0.04 -23.00
C THR A 494 8.13 -0.90 -21.89
N VAL A 495 7.57 -2.04 -22.27
CA VAL A 495 7.27 -3.16 -21.38
C VAL A 495 8.15 -4.34 -21.79
N THR A 496 8.98 -4.84 -20.88
CA THR A 496 9.89 -5.96 -21.15
C THR A 496 9.58 -7.12 -20.21
N ALA A 497 9.49 -8.32 -20.74
CA ALA A 497 9.28 -9.54 -19.96
C ALA A 497 9.96 -10.74 -20.63
N LYS A 498 10.16 -11.82 -19.88
CA LYS A 498 10.69 -13.07 -20.47
C LYS A 498 9.67 -13.79 -21.33
N THR A 499 8.41 -13.81 -20.90
CA THR A 499 7.33 -14.54 -21.55
C THR A 499 6.19 -13.62 -21.99
N SER A 500 5.30 -14.13 -22.84
CA SER A 500 4.07 -13.43 -23.20
C SER A 500 3.13 -13.18 -22.02
N ILE A 501 3.16 -14.02 -20.97
CA ILE A 501 2.38 -13.84 -19.74
C ILE A 501 2.90 -12.64 -18.94
N GLY A 502 4.22 -12.50 -18.80
CA GLY A 502 4.81 -11.30 -18.18
C GLY A 502 4.45 -10.03 -18.95
N LEU A 503 4.45 -10.06 -20.30
CA LEU A 503 3.97 -8.93 -21.12
C LEU A 503 2.49 -8.61 -20.87
N LEU A 504 1.63 -9.65 -20.77
CA LEU A 504 0.21 -9.49 -20.44
C LEU A 504 0.06 -8.77 -19.09
N TYR A 505 0.77 -9.19 -18.05
CA TYR A 505 0.70 -8.53 -16.74
C TYR A 505 1.29 -7.11 -16.74
N GLY A 506 2.37 -6.87 -17.49
CA GLY A 506 2.90 -5.53 -17.70
C GLY A 506 1.90 -4.60 -18.37
N LEU A 507 1.14 -5.09 -19.35
CA LEU A 507 0.04 -4.37 -19.98
C LEU A 507 -1.17 -4.16 -19.05
N THR A 508 -1.50 -5.15 -18.21
CA THR A 508 -2.51 -4.99 -17.15
C THR A 508 -2.12 -3.83 -16.24
N THR A 509 -0.88 -3.78 -15.75
CA THR A 509 -0.35 -2.67 -14.94
C THR A 509 -0.32 -1.35 -15.69
N PHE A 510 0.15 -1.34 -16.95
CA PHE A 510 0.16 -0.13 -17.80
C PHE A 510 -1.22 0.52 -17.87
N SER A 511 -2.28 -0.27 -18.10
CA SER A 511 -3.65 0.25 -18.18
C SER A 511 -4.15 0.91 -16.88
N GLN A 512 -3.56 0.55 -15.73
CA GLN A 512 -3.93 1.13 -14.44
C GLN A 512 -3.28 2.50 -14.19
N LEU A 513 -2.29 2.90 -14.99
CA LEU A 513 -1.62 4.20 -14.83
C LEU A 513 -2.43 5.36 -15.44
N PHE A 514 -3.56 5.06 -16.10
CA PHE A 514 -4.31 6.03 -16.88
C PHE A 514 -5.76 6.16 -16.42
N TYR A 515 -6.30 7.36 -16.65
CA TYR A 515 -7.66 7.77 -16.34
C TYR A 515 -8.33 8.42 -17.54
N LYS A 516 -9.66 8.38 -17.57
CA LYS A 516 -10.47 9.10 -18.55
C LYS A 516 -10.62 10.55 -18.14
N HIS A 517 -10.48 11.48 -19.09
CA HIS A 517 -10.78 12.88 -18.91
C HIS A 517 -12.28 13.17 -19.08
N SER A 518 -12.86 13.98 -18.20
CA SER A 518 -14.31 14.17 -18.09
C SER A 518 -14.94 14.93 -19.26
N THR A 519 -14.24 15.91 -19.83
CA THR A 519 -14.81 16.82 -20.83
C THR A 519 -14.44 16.52 -22.29
N ASN A 520 -13.25 15.99 -22.56
CA ASN A 520 -12.75 15.79 -23.93
C ASN A 520 -12.67 14.31 -24.35
N GLY A 521 -12.93 13.38 -23.41
CA GLY A 521 -12.90 11.94 -23.65
C GLY A 521 -11.52 11.35 -23.91
N GLN A 522 -10.44 12.13 -23.82
CA GLN A 522 -9.07 11.64 -23.91
C GLN A 522 -8.66 10.89 -22.64
N VAL A 523 -7.52 10.20 -22.73
CA VAL A 523 -6.95 9.40 -21.65
C VAL A 523 -5.63 10.03 -21.23
N TYR A 524 -5.41 10.16 -19.92
CA TYR A 524 -4.21 10.81 -19.39
C TYR A 524 -3.64 10.06 -18.20
N THR A 525 -2.37 10.32 -17.93
CA THR A 525 -1.68 10.00 -16.68
C THR A 525 -0.98 11.24 -16.16
N GLN A 526 -0.83 11.35 -14.84
CA GLN A 526 -0.03 12.41 -14.17
C GLN A 526 1.20 11.80 -13.49
N LEU A 527 1.61 10.61 -13.94
CA LEU A 527 2.59 9.78 -13.24
C LEU A 527 3.95 9.72 -13.91
N ALA A 528 4.11 10.34 -15.07
CA ALA A 528 5.36 10.19 -15.81
C ALA A 528 6.52 10.95 -15.10
N PRO A 529 7.77 10.46 -15.23
CA PRO A 529 8.15 9.14 -15.71
C PRO A 529 7.75 8.02 -14.72
N VAL A 530 7.43 6.82 -15.21
CA VAL A 530 7.15 5.64 -14.37
C VAL A 530 8.20 4.56 -14.61
N THR A 531 8.71 3.96 -13.53
CA THR A 531 9.53 2.74 -13.58
C THR A 531 8.94 1.68 -12.65
N ILE A 532 8.67 0.49 -13.19
CA ILE A 532 8.16 -0.66 -12.45
C ILE A 532 9.00 -1.89 -12.77
N THR A 533 9.33 -2.66 -11.73
CA THR A 533 9.83 -4.04 -11.86
C THR A 533 9.02 -4.92 -10.91
N ASP A 534 8.52 -6.05 -11.41
CA ASP A 534 7.48 -6.78 -10.72
C ASP A 534 7.48 -8.28 -11.05
N SER A 535 7.06 -9.08 -10.07
CA SER A 535 6.92 -10.53 -10.15
C SER A 535 6.05 -11.04 -8.99
N PRO A 536 5.28 -12.12 -9.17
CA PRO A 536 4.43 -12.63 -8.10
C PRO A 536 5.21 -13.31 -6.97
N LYS A 537 4.70 -13.18 -5.74
CA LYS A 537 5.19 -13.87 -4.54
C LYS A 537 4.88 -15.37 -4.58
N PHE A 538 3.66 -15.72 -5.00
CA PHE A 538 3.19 -17.10 -5.09
C PHE A 538 2.87 -17.46 -6.54
N LYS A 539 3.17 -18.71 -6.90
CA LYS A 539 2.97 -19.25 -8.24
C LYS A 539 1.50 -19.59 -8.52
N TRP A 540 0.75 -19.96 -7.47
CA TRP A 540 -0.66 -20.32 -7.56
C TRP A 540 -1.55 -19.25 -6.93
N ARG A 541 -2.39 -18.62 -7.75
CA ARG A 541 -3.24 -17.51 -7.31
C ARG A 541 -4.66 -17.74 -7.83
N GLY A 542 -5.43 -18.51 -7.08
CA GLY A 542 -6.66 -19.12 -7.60
C GLY A 542 -7.96 -18.65 -6.98
N LEU A 543 -9.02 -18.96 -7.70
CA LEU A 543 -10.40 -18.83 -7.26
C LEU A 543 -11.14 -20.09 -7.67
N ASN A 544 -11.80 -20.74 -6.72
CA ASN A 544 -12.74 -21.82 -6.96
C ASN A 544 -14.14 -21.25 -7.22
N VAL A 545 -14.79 -21.73 -8.29
CA VAL A 545 -16.19 -21.43 -8.61
C VAL A 545 -17.01 -22.71 -8.73
N ASP A 546 -18.08 -22.78 -7.93
CA ASP A 546 -19.07 -23.84 -7.96
C ASP A 546 -20.17 -23.54 -8.99
N THR A 547 -20.33 -24.47 -9.95
CA THR A 547 -21.39 -24.41 -10.96
C THR A 547 -22.41 -25.53 -10.87
N SER A 548 -22.34 -26.34 -9.81
CA SER A 548 -23.23 -27.47 -9.57
C SER A 548 -24.38 -27.11 -8.64
N ARG A 549 -24.08 -26.53 -7.46
CA ARG A 549 -25.13 -26.14 -6.48
C ARG A 549 -26.06 -25.10 -7.08
N SER A 550 -25.53 -24.23 -7.94
CA SER A 550 -26.27 -23.35 -8.82
C SER A 550 -25.50 -23.14 -10.12
N TYR A 551 -26.16 -23.34 -11.27
CA TYR A 551 -25.56 -23.18 -12.60
C TYR A 551 -25.03 -21.75 -12.83
N LYS A 552 -23.90 -21.62 -13.55
CA LYS A 552 -23.33 -20.33 -14.00
C LYS A 552 -23.29 -20.27 -15.52
N THR A 553 -23.65 -19.14 -16.12
CA THR A 553 -23.60 -19.01 -17.58
C THR A 553 -22.15 -18.92 -18.07
N LEU A 554 -21.92 -19.15 -19.37
CA LEU A 554 -20.58 -18.92 -19.95
C LEU A 554 -20.13 -17.46 -19.80
N GLU A 555 -21.07 -16.51 -19.85
CA GLU A 555 -20.80 -15.10 -19.62
C GLU A 555 -20.30 -14.86 -18.18
N ASP A 556 -20.85 -15.56 -17.19
CA ASP A 556 -20.36 -15.50 -15.81
C ASP A 556 -18.91 -16.00 -15.72
N LEU A 557 -18.58 -17.10 -16.38
CA LEU A 557 -17.23 -17.69 -16.38
C LEU A 557 -16.22 -16.79 -17.10
N TYR A 558 -16.56 -16.24 -18.27
CA TYR A 558 -15.70 -15.28 -18.97
C TYR A 558 -15.47 -14.01 -18.15
N ARG A 559 -16.53 -13.48 -17.52
CA ARG A 559 -16.44 -12.32 -16.63
C ARG A 559 -15.59 -12.61 -15.39
N MET A 560 -15.64 -13.83 -14.85
CA MET A 560 -14.76 -14.26 -13.76
C MET A 560 -13.30 -14.30 -14.21
N ILE A 561 -13.00 -14.87 -15.38
CA ILE A 561 -11.65 -14.93 -15.95
C ILE A 561 -11.10 -13.51 -16.20
N ASP A 562 -11.92 -12.59 -16.72
CA ASP A 562 -11.55 -11.19 -16.88
C ASP A 562 -11.11 -10.58 -15.56
N ALA A 563 -11.92 -10.75 -14.50
CA ALA A 563 -11.64 -10.21 -13.18
C ALA A 563 -10.40 -10.84 -12.53
N LEU A 564 -10.17 -12.14 -12.71
CA LEU A 564 -8.93 -12.82 -12.30
C LEU A 564 -7.71 -12.19 -12.99
N SER A 565 -7.77 -12.03 -14.31
CA SER A 565 -6.69 -11.42 -15.11
C SER A 565 -6.41 -9.98 -14.71
N PHE A 566 -7.46 -9.17 -14.43
CA PHE A 566 -7.30 -7.79 -13.97
C PHE A 566 -6.59 -7.70 -12.61
N ASN A 567 -6.74 -8.72 -11.75
CA ASN A 567 -6.10 -8.82 -10.43
C ASN A 567 -4.83 -9.69 -10.45
N LYS A 568 -4.33 -10.07 -11.63
CA LYS A 568 -3.18 -10.96 -11.83
C LYS A 568 -3.29 -12.32 -11.12
N MET A 569 -4.51 -12.78 -10.87
CA MET A 569 -4.80 -14.15 -10.45
C MET A 569 -4.76 -15.05 -11.68
N ASN A 570 -4.21 -16.26 -11.55
CA ASN A 570 -3.82 -17.10 -12.68
C ASN A 570 -4.48 -18.48 -12.68
N ARG A 571 -5.43 -18.74 -11.78
CA ARG A 571 -6.17 -20.00 -11.71
C ARG A 571 -7.67 -19.76 -11.56
N LEU A 572 -8.44 -20.41 -12.41
CA LEU A 572 -9.85 -20.66 -12.18
C LEU A 572 -10.01 -22.15 -11.87
N HIS A 573 -10.28 -22.47 -10.62
CA HIS A 573 -10.67 -23.80 -10.22
C HIS A 573 -12.18 -23.94 -10.47
N TRP A 574 -12.55 -24.78 -11.44
CA TRP A 574 -13.94 -24.97 -11.84
C TRP A 574 -14.50 -26.25 -11.21
N HIS A 575 -15.19 -26.08 -10.09
CA HIS A 575 -15.99 -27.11 -9.44
C HIS A 575 -17.29 -27.31 -10.22
N ILE A 576 -17.24 -28.23 -11.19
CA ILE A 576 -18.25 -28.29 -12.25
C ILE A 576 -19.43 -29.23 -11.92
N THR A 577 -19.25 -30.18 -11.02
CA THR A 577 -20.25 -31.20 -10.65
C THR A 577 -20.28 -31.41 -9.13
N ASP A 578 -21.46 -31.73 -8.59
CA ASP A 578 -21.64 -32.10 -7.18
C ASP A 578 -22.92 -32.96 -7.02
N SER A 579 -23.33 -33.22 -5.78
CA SER A 579 -24.56 -33.93 -5.41
C SER A 579 -25.82 -33.30 -5.99
N GLN A 580 -25.86 -31.98 -6.09
CA GLN A 580 -27.07 -31.26 -6.47
C GLN A 580 -27.32 -31.27 -7.98
N SER A 581 -26.28 -31.17 -8.82
CA SER A 581 -26.44 -31.29 -10.27
C SER A 581 -25.19 -31.76 -11.02
N TRP A 582 -25.39 -32.22 -12.26
CA TRP A 582 -24.34 -32.56 -13.21
C TRP A 582 -24.54 -31.80 -14.53
N PRO A 583 -23.96 -30.60 -14.68
CA PRO A 583 -24.11 -29.79 -15.89
C PRO A 583 -23.12 -30.14 -17.01
N LEU A 584 -22.06 -30.90 -16.73
CA LEU A 584 -21.03 -31.22 -17.71
C LEU A 584 -21.45 -32.33 -18.67
N GLU A 585 -21.46 -32.06 -19.98
CA GLU A 585 -21.68 -33.11 -20.97
C GLU A 585 -20.44 -34.00 -21.13
N ILE A 586 -20.68 -35.31 -20.98
CA ILE A 586 -19.71 -36.38 -21.20
C ILE A 586 -20.26 -37.24 -22.35
N PRO A 587 -19.82 -37.05 -23.60
CA PRO A 587 -20.35 -37.79 -24.75
C PRO A 587 -20.35 -39.32 -24.62
N SER A 588 -19.40 -39.89 -23.88
CA SER A 588 -19.38 -41.33 -23.58
C SER A 588 -20.38 -41.79 -22.51
N LEU A 589 -20.98 -40.85 -21.77
CA LEU A 589 -21.96 -41.03 -20.69
C LEU A 589 -23.03 -39.91 -20.74
N PRO A 590 -23.76 -39.74 -21.87
CA PRO A 590 -24.66 -38.61 -22.07
C PRO A 590 -25.80 -38.56 -21.04
N GLU A 591 -26.22 -39.73 -20.54
CA GLU A 591 -27.29 -39.90 -19.58
C GLU A 591 -27.04 -39.18 -18.24
N VAL A 592 -25.78 -38.95 -17.88
CA VAL A 592 -25.41 -38.33 -16.60
C VAL A 592 -25.83 -36.87 -16.61
N ALA A 593 -25.52 -36.13 -17.68
CA ALA A 593 -26.02 -34.76 -17.84
C ALA A 593 -27.51 -34.73 -18.18
N ASP A 594 -28.01 -35.67 -19.00
CA ASP A 594 -29.43 -35.71 -19.38
C ASP A 594 -30.40 -35.78 -18.20
N LYS A 595 -29.97 -36.42 -17.11
CA LYS A 595 -30.78 -36.57 -15.91
C LYS A 595 -30.25 -35.75 -14.72
N GLY A 596 -29.00 -35.31 -14.76
CA GLY A 596 -28.33 -34.63 -13.66
C GLY A 596 -28.49 -33.11 -13.65
N VAL A 597 -28.92 -32.48 -14.74
CA VAL A 597 -29.17 -31.03 -14.77
C VAL A 597 -30.46 -30.63 -14.07
N TYR A 598 -30.50 -29.43 -13.49
CA TYR A 598 -31.75 -28.84 -13.01
C TYR A 598 -32.76 -28.60 -14.13
N VAL A 599 -32.29 -28.06 -15.26
CA VAL A 599 -33.10 -27.82 -16.47
C VAL A 599 -32.25 -28.07 -17.71
N ASN A 600 -32.89 -28.50 -18.80
CA ASN A 600 -32.20 -29.04 -19.97
C ASN A 600 -31.17 -28.10 -20.63
N PHE A 601 -31.33 -26.77 -20.51
CA PHE A 601 -30.42 -25.79 -21.12
C PHE A 601 -29.26 -25.36 -20.22
N GLN A 602 -29.21 -25.81 -18.96
CA GLN A 602 -28.12 -25.53 -18.03
C GLN A 602 -27.03 -26.59 -18.14
N ARG A 603 -26.35 -26.61 -19.30
CA ARG A 603 -25.33 -27.60 -19.64
C ARG A 603 -24.06 -26.91 -20.14
N TYR A 604 -22.93 -27.57 -19.92
CA TYR A 604 -21.66 -27.23 -20.54
C TYR A 604 -21.30 -28.32 -21.55
N THR A 605 -21.39 -27.97 -22.83
CA THR A 605 -20.99 -28.87 -23.92
C THR A 605 -19.46 -29.01 -23.94
N PRO A 606 -18.90 -30.02 -24.64
CA PRO A 606 -17.44 -30.11 -24.83
C PRO A 606 -16.84 -28.85 -25.48
N GLN A 607 -17.60 -28.19 -26.36
CA GLN A 607 -17.17 -26.94 -26.99
C GLN A 607 -17.15 -25.79 -25.98
N ASP A 608 -18.13 -25.71 -25.08
CA ASP A 608 -18.16 -24.68 -24.04
C ASP A 608 -16.97 -24.80 -23.10
N VAL A 609 -16.65 -26.03 -22.67
CA VAL A 609 -15.47 -26.31 -21.84
C VAL A 609 -14.18 -25.91 -22.57
N GLN A 610 -14.07 -26.22 -23.86
CA GLN A 610 -12.93 -25.77 -24.67
C GLN A 610 -12.86 -24.24 -24.75
N ASN A 611 -13.99 -23.56 -25.00
CA ASN A 611 -14.04 -22.11 -25.13
C ASN A 611 -13.62 -21.41 -23.83
N VAL A 612 -14.10 -21.88 -22.67
CA VAL A 612 -13.72 -21.33 -21.36
C VAL A 612 -12.23 -21.51 -21.08
N GLN A 613 -11.70 -22.72 -21.33
CA GLN A 613 -10.27 -23.00 -21.17
C GLN A 613 -9.40 -22.15 -22.09
N GLN A 614 -9.78 -22.02 -23.37
CA GLN A 614 -9.06 -21.20 -24.35
C GLN A 614 -9.14 -19.71 -24.01
N TYR A 615 -10.30 -19.25 -23.54
CA TYR A 615 -10.47 -17.88 -23.05
C TYR A 615 -9.53 -17.64 -21.87
N GLY A 616 -9.50 -18.53 -20.88
CA GLY A 616 -8.55 -18.49 -19.76
C GLY A 616 -7.09 -18.39 -20.23
N ALA A 617 -6.68 -19.27 -21.14
CA ALA A 617 -5.33 -19.30 -21.69
C ALA A 617 -4.88 -17.94 -22.29
N LEU A 618 -5.77 -17.25 -23.00
CA LEU A 618 -5.51 -15.92 -23.57
C LEU A 618 -5.43 -14.81 -22.52
N HIS A 619 -5.98 -15.05 -21.32
CA HIS A 619 -6.02 -14.11 -20.20
C HIS A 619 -4.93 -14.38 -19.14
N GLY A 620 -4.06 -15.38 -19.36
CA GLY A 620 -3.09 -15.83 -18.38
C GLY A 620 -3.74 -16.51 -17.17
N VAL A 621 -4.90 -17.15 -17.37
CA VAL A 621 -5.67 -17.87 -16.34
C VAL A 621 -5.81 -19.32 -16.78
N GLU A 622 -5.18 -20.23 -16.06
CA GLU A 622 -5.36 -21.66 -16.28
C GLU A 622 -6.68 -22.13 -15.62
N VAL A 623 -7.49 -22.90 -16.36
CA VAL A 623 -8.76 -23.42 -15.86
C VAL A 623 -8.56 -24.87 -15.42
N ALA A 624 -8.47 -25.09 -14.11
CA ALA A 624 -8.34 -26.42 -13.51
C ALA A 624 -9.75 -26.97 -13.21
N ILE A 625 -10.13 -28.07 -13.86
CA ILE A 625 -11.45 -28.68 -13.67
C ILE A 625 -11.40 -29.64 -12.48
N GLU A 626 -12.46 -29.60 -11.67
CA GLU A 626 -12.73 -30.56 -10.62
C GLU A 626 -13.90 -31.48 -10.98
N ILE A 627 -13.69 -32.78 -10.78
CA ILE A 627 -14.78 -33.75 -10.61
C ILE A 627 -14.60 -34.35 -9.23
N ASP A 628 -15.35 -33.83 -8.26
CA ASP A 628 -15.26 -34.29 -6.89
C ASP A 628 -15.82 -35.72 -6.74
N ASN A 629 -15.05 -36.58 -6.08
CA ASN A 629 -15.37 -37.97 -5.83
C ASN A 629 -14.48 -38.55 -4.70
N PRO A 630 -14.96 -39.54 -3.90
CA PRO A 630 -16.24 -40.22 -4.01
C PRO A 630 -17.38 -39.54 -3.23
N GLY A 631 -17.11 -38.47 -2.48
CA GLY A 631 -18.14 -37.59 -1.90
C GLY A 631 -18.95 -36.90 -3.00
N HIS A 632 -19.88 -36.02 -2.63
CA HIS A 632 -20.45 -35.03 -3.56
C HIS A 632 -20.96 -35.56 -4.93
N THR A 633 -21.52 -36.77 -4.97
CA THR A 633 -21.81 -37.49 -6.23
C THR A 633 -23.26 -37.94 -6.35
N ALA A 634 -24.16 -37.45 -5.49
CA ALA A 634 -25.56 -37.87 -5.48
C ALA A 634 -26.28 -37.73 -6.83
N SER A 635 -25.96 -36.71 -7.64
CA SER A 635 -26.57 -36.46 -8.95
C SER A 635 -26.37 -37.61 -9.94
N ILE A 636 -25.29 -38.39 -9.80
CA ILE A 636 -25.01 -39.59 -10.62
C ILE A 636 -26.14 -40.64 -10.44
N ALA A 637 -26.76 -40.74 -9.26
CA ALA A 637 -27.81 -41.72 -9.00
C ALA A 637 -29.06 -41.52 -9.86
N LEU A 638 -29.25 -40.33 -10.44
CA LEU A 638 -30.37 -40.04 -11.34
C LEU A 638 -30.26 -40.83 -12.66
N SER A 639 -29.04 -41.18 -13.08
CA SER A 639 -28.77 -42.03 -14.25
C SER A 639 -28.29 -43.43 -13.89
N HIS A 640 -27.46 -43.54 -12.85
CA HIS A 640 -26.81 -44.77 -12.38
C HIS A 640 -27.02 -44.98 -10.87
N PRO A 641 -28.26 -45.27 -10.42
CA PRO A 641 -28.56 -45.46 -9.01
C PRO A 641 -27.77 -46.61 -8.36
N GLU A 642 -27.32 -47.58 -9.14
CA GLU A 642 -26.53 -48.72 -8.68
C GLU A 642 -25.13 -48.35 -8.17
N LEU A 643 -24.62 -47.16 -8.54
CA LEU A 643 -23.27 -46.70 -8.23
C LEU A 643 -23.17 -45.90 -6.93
N ILE A 644 -24.29 -45.39 -6.41
CA ILE A 644 -24.33 -44.46 -5.29
C ILE A 644 -24.90 -45.14 -4.04
N ALA A 645 -24.21 -44.99 -2.91
CA ALA A 645 -24.71 -45.30 -1.58
C ALA A 645 -25.31 -44.06 -0.91
N ALA A 646 -26.24 -44.27 0.02
CA ALA A 646 -26.90 -43.22 0.80
C ALA A 646 -27.60 -42.13 -0.04
N PHE A 647 -28.01 -42.43 -1.28
CA PHE A 647 -28.67 -41.47 -2.15
C PHE A 647 -29.93 -40.88 -1.49
N ASN A 648 -29.92 -39.56 -1.32
CA ASN A 648 -31.00 -38.73 -0.81
C ASN A 648 -31.73 -39.31 0.42
N VAL A 649 -30.98 -39.82 1.40
CA VAL A 649 -31.57 -40.34 2.65
C VAL A 649 -32.27 -39.22 3.42
N GLN A 650 -33.57 -39.40 3.67
CA GLN A 650 -34.42 -38.44 4.39
C GLN A 650 -35.17 -39.12 5.55
N PRO A 651 -35.51 -38.39 6.64
CA PRO A 651 -35.13 -37.00 6.94
C PRO A 651 -33.75 -36.87 7.59
N LYS A 652 -33.07 -38.00 7.88
CA LYS A 652 -31.82 -38.04 8.67
C LYS A 652 -30.57 -37.84 7.81
N TRP A 653 -30.61 -36.94 6.83
CA TRP A 653 -29.49 -36.69 5.93
C TRP A 653 -28.21 -36.29 6.70
N THR A 654 -28.34 -35.55 7.81
CA THR A 654 -27.21 -35.14 8.68
C THR A 654 -26.39 -36.28 9.26
N THR A 655 -26.89 -37.52 9.23
CA THR A 655 -26.13 -38.71 9.64
C THR A 655 -25.12 -39.16 8.57
N TYR A 656 -25.41 -38.87 7.30
CA TYR A 656 -24.76 -39.45 6.12
C TYR A 656 -24.06 -38.42 5.23
N CYS A 657 -24.30 -37.12 5.42
CA CYS A 657 -23.64 -36.07 4.64
C CYS A 657 -23.68 -34.72 5.38
N ALA A 658 -22.83 -33.79 4.97
CA ALA A 658 -22.78 -32.42 5.50
C ALA A 658 -23.94 -31.55 4.99
N GLN A 659 -24.47 -31.85 3.80
CA GLN A 659 -25.64 -31.18 3.23
C GLN A 659 -26.44 -32.09 2.28
N PRO A 660 -27.78 -31.89 2.15
CA PRO A 660 -28.60 -32.68 1.24
C PRO A 660 -28.45 -32.23 -0.23
N PRO A 661 -28.69 -33.12 -1.21
CA PRO A 661 -28.96 -34.54 -1.04
C PRO A 661 -27.69 -35.33 -0.73
N CYS A 662 -27.76 -36.29 0.19
CA CYS A 662 -26.65 -37.21 0.42
C CYS A 662 -26.42 -38.10 -0.81
N GLY A 663 -25.18 -38.55 -1.00
CA GLY A 663 -24.83 -39.58 -1.96
C GLY A 663 -23.31 -39.69 -2.10
N THR A 664 -22.79 -40.92 -2.09
CA THR A 664 -21.37 -41.20 -2.30
C THR A 664 -21.19 -42.39 -3.23
N LEU A 665 -20.17 -42.37 -4.09
CA LEU A 665 -19.81 -43.53 -4.89
C LEU A 665 -19.43 -44.71 -4.00
N LYS A 666 -19.93 -45.91 -4.36
CA LYS A 666 -19.60 -47.15 -3.67
C LYS A 666 -18.10 -47.47 -3.79
N LEU A 667 -17.43 -47.78 -2.68
CA LEU A 667 -15.96 -47.92 -2.66
C LEU A 667 -15.47 -49.26 -3.21
N ASN A 668 -16.30 -50.31 -3.15
CA ASN A 668 -15.94 -51.67 -3.54
C ASN A 668 -16.82 -52.21 -4.69
N SER A 669 -17.08 -51.35 -5.68
CA SER A 669 -17.90 -51.68 -6.85
C SER A 669 -17.09 -51.62 -8.14
N THR A 670 -17.10 -52.70 -8.93
CA THR A 670 -16.49 -52.70 -10.27
C THR A 670 -17.25 -51.77 -11.23
N GLY A 671 -18.57 -51.63 -11.06
CA GLY A 671 -19.37 -50.70 -11.85
C GLY A 671 -18.94 -49.25 -11.68
N VAL A 672 -18.54 -48.87 -10.46
CA VAL A 672 -17.99 -47.53 -10.19
C VAL A 672 -16.67 -47.33 -10.93
N TYR A 673 -15.78 -48.33 -10.93
CA TYR A 673 -14.51 -48.25 -11.65
C TYR A 673 -14.70 -48.19 -13.18
N ASP A 674 -15.67 -48.92 -13.73
CA ASP A 674 -15.99 -48.88 -15.16
C ASP A 674 -16.59 -47.51 -15.56
N PHE A 675 -17.44 -46.94 -14.70
CA PHE A 675 -18.00 -45.60 -14.88
C PHE A 675 -16.90 -44.53 -14.89
N LEU A 676 -16.05 -44.49 -13.86
CA LEU A 676 -14.96 -43.53 -13.76
C LEU A 676 -13.93 -43.68 -14.88
N GLN A 677 -13.71 -44.92 -15.38
CA GLN A 677 -12.84 -45.16 -16.53
C GLN A 677 -13.35 -44.39 -17.74
N LYS A 678 -14.62 -44.60 -18.10
CA LYS A 678 -15.27 -43.95 -19.26
C LYS A 678 -15.30 -42.44 -19.10
N LEU A 679 -15.68 -41.97 -17.91
CA LEU A 679 -15.74 -40.55 -17.59
C LEU A 679 -14.40 -39.85 -17.83
N PHE A 680 -13.32 -40.37 -17.25
CA PHE A 680 -12.00 -39.76 -17.36
C PHE A 680 -11.34 -39.99 -18.73
N ASP A 681 -11.61 -41.11 -19.41
CA ASP A 681 -11.15 -41.33 -20.78
C ASP A 681 -11.74 -40.33 -21.78
N ASP A 682 -12.93 -39.80 -21.48
CA ASP A 682 -13.60 -38.76 -22.27
C ASP A 682 -13.16 -37.34 -21.88
N LEU A 683 -13.05 -37.06 -20.58
CA LEU A 683 -12.80 -35.71 -20.07
C LEU A 683 -11.31 -35.32 -20.13
N LEU A 684 -10.40 -36.17 -19.67
CA LEU A 684 -8.98 -35.81 -19.51
C LEU A 684 -8.29 -35.42 -20.84
N PRO A 685 -8.60 -36.04 -22.01
CA PRO A 685 -8.07 -35.57 -23.30
C PRO A 685 -8.47 -34.12 -23.64
N ARG A 686 -9.61 -33.64 -23.14
CA ARG A 686 -10.12 -32.28 -23.37
C ARG A 686 -9.50 -31.25 -22.42
N VAL A 687 -9.05 -31.70 -21.24
CA VAL A 687 -8.42 -30.85 -20.22
C VAL A 687 -6.92 -30.68 -20.47
N LYS A 688 -6.22 -31.79 -20.78
CA LYS A 688 -4.76 -31.83 -20.98
C LYS A 688 -4.16 -30.71 -21.86
N PRO A 689 -4.80 -30.26 -22.95
CA PRO A 689 -4.24 -29.20 -23.79
C PRO A 689 -4.17 -27.83 -23.10
N TYR A 690 -5.00 -27.59 -22.08
CA TYR A 690 -5.21 -26.27 -21.47
C TYR A 690 -4.93 -26.23 -19.97
N SER A 691 -4.80 -27.37 -19.31
CA SER A 691 -4.38 -27.44 -17.92
C SER A 691 -3.34 -28.54 -17.69
N SER A 692 -2.55 -28.34 -16.66
CA SER A 692 -1.58 -29.29 -16.12
C SER A 692 -2.12 -30.01 -14.89
N TYR A 693 -3.32 -29.66 -14.46
CA TYR A 693 -3.92 -30.09 -13.21
C TYR A 693 -5.29 -30.69 -13.45
N PHE A 694 -5.68 -31.62 -12.58
CA PHE A 694 -7.04 -32.11 -12.50
C PHE A 694 -7.38 -32.37 -11.03
N HIS A 695 -8.46 -31.77 -10.54
CA HIS A 695 -8.88 -31.91 -9.16
C HIS A 695 -9.83 -33.10 -9.02
N LEU A 696 -9.48 -34.03 -8.14
CA LEU A 696 -10.25 -35.24 -7.87
C LEU A 696 -11.18 -35.07 -6.66
N GLY A 697 -11.15 -33.92 -6.00
CA GLY A 697 -11.92 -33.61 -4.80
C GLY A 697 -11.50 -34.48 -3.62
N GLY A 698 -12.47 -35.15 -3.01
CA GLY A 698 -12.26 -36.06 -1.88
C GLY A 698 -12.55 -35.43 -0.52
N ASP A 699 -13.29 -34.33 -0.48
CA ASP A 699 -13.77 -33.69 0.74
C ASP A 699 -15.01 -34.38 1.32
N GLU A 700 -15.22 -34.16 2.61
CA GLU A 700 -16.44 -34.47 3.36
C GLU A 700 -17.03 -35.90 3.21
N VAL A 701 -16.19 -36.89 2.88
CA VAL A 701 -16.63 -38.28 2.73
C VAL A 701 -17.09 -38.85 4.08
N ASN A 702 -18.41 -38.89 4.29
CA ASN A 702 -18.99 -39.38 5.53
C ASN A 702 -18.97 -40.92 5.62
N LYS A 703 -18.22 -41.44 6.59
CA LYS A 703 -18.05 -42.88 6.83
C LYS A 703 -19.37 -43.63 7.06
N ASN A 704 -20.39 -42.99 7.64
CA ASN A 704 -21.68 -43.63 7.90
C ASN A 704 -22.43 -44.01 6.63
N SER A 705 -22.16 -43.33 5.51
CA SER A 705 -22.78 -43.65 4.21
C SER A 705 -22.43 -45.06 3.74
N TYR A 706 -21.26 -45.57 4.12
CA TYR A 706 -20.83 -46.92 3.76
C TYR A 706 -21.47 -48.04 4.58
N ASN A 707 -22.24 -47.72 5.63
CA ASN A 707 -23.18 -48.69 6.21
C ASN A 707 -24.33 -49.01 5.24
N LEU A 708 -24.62 -48.10 4.30
CA LEU A 708 -25.65 -48.26 3.26
C LEU A 708 -25.06 -48.65 1.90
N ASP A 709 -23.74 -48.80 1.81
CA ASP A 709 -23.07 -49.38 0.64
C ASP A 709 -23.11 -50.91 0.76
N ASP A 710 -23.89 -51.55 -0.10
CA ASP A 710 -24.06 -53.01 -0.15
C ASP A 710 -22.78 -53.77 -0.51
N THR A 711 -21.75 -53.09 -1.02
CA THR A 711 -20.43 -53.67 -1.31
C THR A 711 -19.44 -53.58 -0.15
N VAL A 712 -19.79 -52.85 0.91
CA VAL A 712 -18.93 -52.58 2.07
C VAL A 712 -19.61 -52.94 3.40
N GLY A 713 -20.78 -52.35 3.68
CA GLY A 713 -21.60 -52.65 4.86
C GLY A 713 -20.98 -52.26 6.20
N SER A 714 -20.10 -51.26 6.24
CA SER A 714 -19.37 -50.84 7.45
C SER A 714 -18.94 -49.39 7.39
N ASN A 715 -18.91 -48.71 8.54
CA ASN A 715 -18.30 -47.39 8.73
C ASN A 715 -16.95 -47.43 9.48
N GLU A 716 -16.42 -48.63 9.74
CA GLU A 716 -15.17 -48.82 10.48
C GLU A 716 -13.97 -48.38 9.65
N SER A 717 -13.11 -47.52 10.20
CA SER A 717 -11.97 -46.97 9.46
C SER A 717 -10.98 -48.04 8.98
N ALA A 718 -10.85 -49.15 9.72
CA ALA A 718 -10.01 -50.28 9.33
C ALA A 718 -10.51 -51.02 8.07
N VAL A 719 -11.80 -50.91 7.75
CA VAL A 719 -12.41 -51.46 6.53
C VAL A 719 -12.35 -50.44 5.40
N LEU A 720 -12.70 -49.18 5.70
CA LEU A 720 -12.86 -48.14 4.69
C LEU A 720 -11.54 -47.60 4.15
N GLN A 721 -10.53 -47.41 5.00
CA GLN A 721 -9.28 -46.77 4.59
C GLN A 721 -8.56 -47.53 3.46
N PRO A 722 -8.41 -48.87 3.49
CA PRO A 722 -7.78 -49.59 2.38
C PRO A 722 -8.58 -49.52 1.08
N LEU A 723 -9.92 -49.45 1.18
CA LEU A 723 -10.80 -49.30 0.02
C LEU A 723 -10.68 -47.90 -0.59
N MET A 724 -10.65 -46.86 0.25
CA MET A 724 -10.41 -45.48 -0.17
C MET A 724 -9.04 -45.32 -0.83
N GLN A 725 -7.98 -45.91 -0.26
CA GLN A 725 -6.65 -45.92 -0.87
C GLN A 725 -6.67 -46.54 -2.26
N LYS A 726 -7.28 -47.72 -2.41
CA LYS A 726 -7.40 -48.40 -3.70
C LYS A 726 -8.20 -47.58 -4.71
N TYR A 727 -9.28 -46.94 -4.27
CA TYR A 727 -10.13 -46.07 -5.07
C TYR A 727 -9.34 -44.86 -5.60
N MET A 728 -8.67 -44.13 -4.71
CA MET A 728 -7.88 -42.95 -5.07
C MET A 728 -6.65 -43.29 -5.90
N ASP A 729 -5.93 -44.37 -5.57
CA ASP A 729 -4.78 -44.87 -6.37
C ASP A 729 -5.17 -45.10 -7.84
N ARG A 730 -6.36 -45.67 -8.07
CA ARG A 730 -6.87 -45.95 -9.40
C ARG A 730 -7.17 -44.66 -10.17
N ASN A 731 -7.81 -43.68 -9.51
CA ASN A 731 -8.15 -42.41 -10.14
C ASN A 731 -6.91 -41.55 -10.43
N MET A 732 -5.99 -41.44 -9.46
CA MET A 732 -4.74 -40.72 -9.61
C MET A 732 -3.87 -41.31 -10.73
N LYS A 733 -3.73 -42.64 -10.80
CA LYS A 733 -2.99 -43.29 -11.90
C LYS A 733 -3.57 -42.97 -13.27
N GLN A 734 -4.90 -42.87 -13.40
CA GLN A 734 -5.51 -42.48 -14.67
C GLN A 734 -5.17 -41.02 -15.00
N VAL A 735 -5.33 -40.09 -14.06
CA VAL A 735 -4.94 -38.67 -14.24
C VAL A 735 -3.46 -38.53 -14.65
N GLU A 736 -2.56 -39.20 -13.94
CA GLU A 736 -1.12 -39.22 -14.24
C GLU A 736 -0.82 -39.82 -15.62
N SER A 737 -1.58 -40.82 -16.07
CA SER A 737 -1.39 -41.43 -17.40
C SER A 737 -1.67 -40.46 -18.55
N TYR A 738 -2.47 -39.41 -18.31
CA TYR A 738 -2.67 -38.30 -19.25
C TYR A 738 -1.59 -37.22 -19.13
N GLY A 739 -0.69 -37.31 -18.15
CA GLY A 739 0.35 -36.31 -17.88
C GLY A 739 -0.16 -35.09 -17.11
N LEU A 740 -1.25 -35.27 -16.36
CA LEU A 740 -1.83 -34.26 -15.47
C LEU A 740 -1.39 -34.54 -14.03
N VAL A 741 -1.25 -33.48 -13.24
CA VAL A 741 -0.96 -33.56 -11.80
C VAL A 741 -2.28 -33.65 -11.02
N PRO A 742 -2.48 -34.69 -10.19
CA PRO A 742 -3.66 -34.78 -9.35
C PRO A 742 -3.68 -33.72 -8.25
N LEU A 743 -4.84 -33.09 -8.05
CA LEU A 743 -5.17 -32.29 -6.86
C LEU A 743 -6.25 -33.01 -6.05
N VAL A 744 -6.17 -32.88 -4.72
CA VAL A 744 -7.18 -33.39 -3.78
C VAL A 744 -7.38 -32.42 -2.62
N TRP A 745 -8.55 -32.47 -2.00
CA TRP A 745 -8.77 -31.83 -0.71
C TRP A 745 -8.00 -32.56 0.42
N GLU A 746 -7.74 -31.83 1.50
CA GLU A 746 -6.84 -32.23 2.58
C GLU A 746 -7.26 -33.51 3.32
N GLU A 747 -8.54 -33.84 3.35
CA GLU A 747 -9.10 -35.02 4.00
C GLU A 747 -8.44 -36.30 3.50
N MET A 748 -8.13 -36.40 2.21
CA MET A 748 -7.46 -37.56 1.63
C MET A 748 -6.10 -37.82 2.29
N LEU A 749 -5.33 -36.77 2.58
CA LEU A 749 -4.01 -36.90 3.20
C LEU A 749 -4.07 -36.93 4.74
N LEU A 750 -4.90 -36.08 5.33
CA LEU A 750 -4.87 -35.76 6.76
C LEU A 750 -5.86 -36.58 7.57
N GLU A 751 -7.06 -36.86 7.05
CA GLU A 751 -8.08 -37.65 7.76
C GLU A 751 -8.04 -39.13 7.35
N TRP A 752 -8.14 -39.40 6.05
CA TRP A 752 -8.10 -40.76 5.50
C TRP A 752 -6.69 -41.37 5.56
N ASN A 753 -5.67 -40.54 5.84
CA ASN A 753 -4.29 -40.94 5.99
C ASN A 753 -3.82 -41.79 4.79
N LEU A 754 -4.16 -41.36 3.58
CA LEU A 754 -3.74 -42.02 2.36
C LEU A 754 -2.28 -41.71 2.05
N THR A 755 -1.62 -42.64 1.37
CA THR A 755 -0.34 -42.38 0.70
C THR A 755 -0.65 -41.88 -0.70
N LEU A 756 -0.21 -40.66 -1.02
CA LEU A 756 -0.45 -40.04 -2.32
C LEU A 756 0.84 -40.07 -3.15
N PRO A 757 0.75 -40.03 -4.50
CA PRO A 757 1.90 -39.74 -5.34
C PRO A 757 2.62 -38.47 -4.90
N LYS A 758 3.96 -38.44 -5.01
CA LYS A 758 4.76 -37.34 -4.44
C LYS A 758 4.49 -35.99 -5.08
N ASP A 759 4.09 -35.97 -6.34
CA ASP A 759 3.76 -34.75 -7.06
C ASP A 759 2.32 -34.29 -6.81
N THR A 760 1.48 -35.03 -6.08
CA THR A 760 0.12 -34.59 -5.75
C THR A 760 0.15 -33.26 -4.99
N ILE A 761 -0.74 -32.36 -5.39
CA ILE A 761 -0.99 -31.10 -4.68
C ILE A 761 -2.20 -31.29 -3.77
N VAL A 762 -2.07 -30.86 -2.52
CA VAL A 762 -3.14 -30.95 -1.53
C VAL A 762 -3.70 -29.56 -1.26
N GLN A 763 -5.01 -29.42 -1.44
CA GLN A 763 -5.71 -28.18 -1.20
C GLN A 763 -6.31 -28.18 0.21
N THR A 764 -5.88 -27.22 1.02
CA THR A 764 -6.25 -27.12 2.44
C THR A 764 -7.30 -26.03 2.64
N TRP A 765 -8.31 -26.31 3.44
CA TRP A 765 -9.45 -25.40 3.62
C TRP A 765 -9.84 -25.20 5.08
N GLN A 766 -9.51 -26.11 6.00
CA GLN A 766 -9.99 -26.00 7.39
C GLN A 766 -9.15 -25.04 8.26
N SER A 767 -7.82 -25.03 8.10
CA SER A 767 -6.94 -24.27 9.00
C SER A 767 -5.50 -24.09 8.50
N ASP A 768 -4.79 -23.13 9.08
CA ASP A 768 -3.35 -22.94 8.88
C ASP A 768 -2.53 -24.17 9.32
N ALA A 769 -3.02 -24.87 10.35
CA ALA A 769 -2.39 -26.11 10.83
C ALA A 769 -2.41 -27.20 9.76
N ALA A 770 -3.45 -27.25 8.91
CA ALA A 770 -3.54 -28.22 7.84
C ALA A 770 -2.52 -27.94 6.72
N VAL A 771 -2.23 -26.66 6.42
CA VAL A 771 -1.10 -26.27 5.53
C VAL A 771 0.21 -26.80 6.10
N ALA A 772 0.48 -26.52 7.38
CA ALA A 772 1.71 -26.95 8.05
C ALA A 772 1.87 -28.47 8.10
N GLN A 773 0.78 -29.22 8.37
CA GLN A 773 0.78 -30.69 8.38
C GLN A 773 1.02 -31.28 6.99
N THR A 774 0.42 -30.69 5.97
CA THR A 774 0.57 -31.12 4.57
C THR A 774 2.02 -31.00 4.12
N VAL A 775 2.65 -29.84 4.33
CA VAL A 775 4.05 -29.64 3.96
C VAL A 775 5.01 -30.45 4.83
N ALA A 776 4.68 -30.70 6.11
CA ALA A 776 5.46 -31.58 6.97
C ALA A 776 5.46 -33.05 6.50
N LYS A 777 4.40 -33.48 5.80
CA LYS A 777 4.33 -34.78 5.11
C LYS A 777 5.06 -34.78 3.76
N GLY A 778 5.62 -33.64 3.34
CA GLY A 778 6.42 -33.47 2.12
C GLY A 778 5.59 -33.30 0.85
N TYR A 779 4.34 -32.85 0.96
CA TYR A 779 3.47 -32.56 -0.19
C TYR A 779 3.38 -31.06 -0.44
N ARG A 780 3.08 -30.70 -1.69
CA ARG A 780 2.79 -29.32 -2.07
C ARG A 780 1.39 -28.94 -1.59
N ALA A 781 1.26 -27.74 -1.03
CA ALA A 781 0.03 -27.27 -0.41
C ALA A 781 -0.53 -26.01 -1.10
N LEU A 782 -1.86 -25.91 -1.15
CA LEU A 782 -2.61 -24.69 -1.45
C LEU A 782 -3.37 -24.26 -0.20
N ALA A 783 -3.21 -23.00 0.21
CA ALA A 783 -3.93 -22.44 1.34
C ALA A 783 -5.32 -21.92 0.93
N GLY A 784 -6.36 -22.28 1.67
CA GLY A 784 -7.74 -21.86 1.42
C GLY A 784 -8.57 -21.74 2.70
N ASN A 785 -7.94 -21.45 3.84
CA ASN A 785 -8.56 -21.43 5.18
C ASN A 785 -9.92 -20.70 5.17
N TYR A 786 -11.00 -21.44 5.48
CA TYR A 786 -12.37 -20.95 5.39
C TYR A 786 -12.66 -19.79 6.32
N ASN A 787 -11.92 -19.63 7.42
CA ASN A 787 -12.06 -18.49 8.35
C ASN A 787 -11.66 -17.14 7.71
N TYR A 788 -11.07 -17.17 6.52
CA TYR A 788 -10.62 -15.98 5.80
C TYR A 788 -11.08 -15.95 4.34
N TRP A 789 -10.93 -17.05 3.61
CA TRP A 789 -10.98 -17.04 2.14
C TRP A 789 -12.19 -17.74 1.51
N TYR A 790 -13.21 -18.07 2.32
CA TYR A 790 -14.53 -18.45 1.81
C TYR A 790 -15.41 -17.20 1.61
N LEU A 791 -15.84 -16.99 0.37
CA LEU A 791 -16.60 -15.81 -0.06
C LEU A 791 -18.11 -15.97 0.18
N ASP A 792 -18.61 -17.19 0.30
CA ASP A 792 -20.01 -17.55 0.54
C ASP A 792 -20.51 -17.26 1.97
N CYS A 793 -19.59 -17.16 2.94
CA CYS A 793 -19.91 -17.02 4.37
C CYS A 793 -20.66 -15.74 4.76
N GLY A 794 -21.47 -15.84 5.81
CA GLY A 794 -22.17 -14.73 6.46
C GLY A 794 -23.43 -14.24 5.74
N ARG A 795 -24.07 -15.09 4.94
CA ARG A 795 -25.36 -14.85 4.26
C ARG A 795 -26.57 -15.38 5.02
N GLY A 796 -26.34 -16.18 6.06
CA GLY A 796 -27.38 -16.86 6.83
C GLY A 796 -27.76 -18.19 6.21
N GLN A 797 -28.44 -19.03 6.96
CA GLN A 797 -28.71 -20.41 6.59
C GLN A 797 -29.72 -20.54 5.44
N PHE A 798 -29.43 -21.43 4.48
CA PHE A 798 -30.32 -21.73 3.35
C PHE A 798 -31.29 -22.89 3.61
N LEU A 799 -30.98 -23.71 4.62
CA LEU A 799 -31.81 -24.83 5.06
C LEU A 799 -32.97 -24.38 5.94
N ASP A 800 -34.12 -25.02 5.77
CA ASP A 800 -35.29 -24.82 6.63
C ASP A 800 -35.10 -25.46 8.01
N PHE A 801 -35.70 -24.82 9.02
CA PHE A 801 -35.69 -25.30 10.40
C PHE A 801 -37.08 -25.72 10.85
N TYR A 802 -37.18 -26.84 11.56
CA TYR A 802 -38.43 -27.25 12.17
C TYR A 802 -38.78 -26.31 13.33
N PRO A 803 -40.06 -25.99 13.57
CA PRO A 803 -40.46 -25.13 14.68
C PRO A 803 -39.94 -25.60 16.05
N SER A 804 -39.71 -26.91 16.23
CA SER A 804 -39.21 -27.50 17.46
C SER A 804 -37.73 -27.23 17.74
N ASN A 805 -36.91 -26.93 16.73
CA ASN A 805 -35.46 -26.69 16.89
C ASN A 805 -34.99 -25.32 16.39
N ALA A 806 -35.80 -24.57 15.63
CA ALA A 806 -35.45 -23.28 15.06
C ALA A 806 -34.87 -22.28 16.08
N ALA A 807 -35.37 -22.27 17.32
CA ALA A 807 -34.87 -21.39 18.38
C ALA A 807 -33.37 -21.60 18.67
N GLY A 808 -32.85 -22.81 18.50
CA GLY A 808 -31.43 -23.13 18.70
C GLY A 808 -30.51 -22.63 17.59
N PHE A 809 -31.07 -22.15 16.47
CA PHE A 809 -30.31 -21.69 15.32
C PHE A 809 -30.34 -20.16 15.15
N PHE A 810 -31.12 -19.40 15.92
CA PHE A 810 -31.15 -17.94 15.85
C PHE A 810 -29.74 -17.34 16.09
N PRO A 811 -29.23 -16.39 15.28
CA PRO A 811 -29.91 -15.59 14.26
C PRO A 811 -29.93 -16.20 12.84
N PHE A 812 -29.89 -17.53 12.76
CA PHE A 812 -29.85 -18.32 11.53
C PHE A 812 -28.58 -18.09 10.72
N SER A 813 -27.43 -18.06 11.40
CA SER A 813 -26.12 -17.98 10.75
C SER A 813 -25.83 -19.26 9.95
N ASP A 814 -25.15 -19.09 8.81
CA ASP A 814 -24.53 -20.21 8.08
C ASP A 814 -23.30 -20.75 8.84
N TYR A 815 -22.74 -21.84 8.31
CA TYR A 815 -21.69 -22.64 8.97
C TYR A 815 -20.37 -21.90 9.17
N CYS A 816 -20.07 -20.89 8.35
CA CYS A 816 -18.80 -20.19 8.34
C CYS A 816 -18.93 -18.67 8.58
N ALA A 817 -20.08 -18.22 9.10
CA ALA A 817 -20.30 -16.84 9.51
C ALA A 817 -19.25 -16.40 10.56
N PRO A 818 -18.86 -15.11 10.60
CA PRO A 818 -19.45 -13.97 9.89
C PRO A 818 -18.98 -13.81 8.43
N LEU A 819 -19.51 -12.79 7.74
CA LEU A 819 -19.02 -12.43 6.41
C LEU A 819 -17.54 -12.03 6.47
N HIS A 820 -16.71 -12.71 5.69
CA HIS A 820 -15.29 -12.36 5.53
C HIS A 820 -15.17 -11.10 4.68
N ASN A 821 -14.85 -9.97 5.31
CA ASN A 821 -14.66 -8.70 4.62
C ASN A 821 -13.25 -8.59 4.01
N TRP A 822 -13.04 -7.61 3.11
CA TRP A 822 -11.77 -7.47 2.39
C TRP A 822 -10.55 -7.27 3.31
N ARG A 823 -10.72 -6.64 4.48
CA ARG A 823 -9.62 -6.43 5.44
C ARG A 823 -9.17 -7.74 6.08
N ALA A 824 -10.13 -8.61 6.42
CA ALA A 824 -9.83 -9.96 6.92
C ALA A 824 -9.10 -10.78 5.84
N MET A 825 -9.58 -10.75 4.60
CA MET A 825 -8.93 -11.43 3.48
C MET A 825 -7.53 -10.90 3.18
N TYR A 826 -7.31 -9.59 3.30
CA TYR A 826 -6.02 -8.93 3.07
C TYR A 826 -5.00 -9.20 4.19
N ALA A 827 -5.48 -9.38 5.42
CA ALA A 827 -4.61 -9.60 6.58
C ALA A 827 -4.11 -11.05 6.72
N TYR A 828 -4.72 -11.99 6.00
CA TYR A 828 -4.37 -13.40 6.04
C TYR A 828 -3.02 -13.67 5.37
N ASP A 829 -2.17 -14.44 6.03
CA ASP A 829 -0.88 -14.88 5.50
C ASP A 829 -0.90 -16.40 5.27
N PRO A 830 -0.85 -16.87 4.01
CA PRO A 830 -0.80 -18.29 3.65
C PRO A 830 0.36 -19.09 4.26
N LEU A 831 1.39 -18.41 4.77
CA LEU A 831 2.56 -19.04 5.40
C LEU A 831 2.46 -19.11 6.93
N THR A 832 1.34 -18.70 7.52
CA THR A 832 1.13 -18.76 8.97
C THR A 832 1.30 -20.20 9.47
N GLY A 833 2.18 -20.40 10.46
CA GLY A 833 2.45 -21.71 11.05
C GLY A 833 3.32 -22.65 10.19
N VAL A 834 3.69 -22.26 8.97
CA VAL A 834 4.55 -23.06 8.10
C VAL A 834 6.03 -22.86 8.49
N PRO A 835 6.80 -23.94 8.74
CA PRO A 835 8.23 -23.83 8.99
C PRO A 835 8.98 -23.18 7.82
N GLU A 836 9.96 -22.32 8.12
CA GLU A 836 10.70 -21.54 7.11
C GLU A 836 11.29 -22.42 5.99
N ASN A 837 11.86 -23.57 6.36
CA ASN A 837 12.45 -24.54 5.42
C ASN A 837 11.42 -25.26 4.52
N SER A 838 10.13 -25.16 4.83
CA SER A 838 9.04 -25.82 4.09
C SER A 838 8.15 -24.83 3.31
N THR A 839 8.40 -23.52 3.41
CA THR A 839 7.61 -22.49 2.71
C THR A 839 7.57 -22.67 1.20
N HIS A 840 8.62 -23.24 0.60
CA HIS A 840 8.69 -23.55 -0.84
C HIS A 840 7.69 -24.61 -1.32
N LEU A 841 7.09 -25.39 -0.40
CA LEU A 841 6.03 -26.36 -0.71
C LEU A 841 4.64 -25.71 -0.76
N VAL A 842 4.48 -24.49 -0.22
CA VAL A 842 3.24 -23.73 -0.33
C VAL A 842 3.25 -23.00 -1.67
N LEU A 843 2.47 -23.48 -2.63
CA LEU A 843 2.46 -22.92 -3.99
C LEU A 843 1.76 -21.57 -4.06
N GLY A 844 0.90 -21.30 -3.07
CA GLY A 844 0.04 -20.14 -2.97
C GLY A 844 -1.28 -20.53 -2.33
N GLY A 845 -2.38 -20.06 -2.89
CA GLY A 845 -3.70 -20.36 -2.34
C GLY A 845 -4.85 -19.99 -3.24
N GLU A 846 -6.06 -20.30 -2.76
CA GLU A 846 -7.31 -20.06 -3.47
C GLU A 846 -8.35 -19.42 -2.54
N VAL A 847 -9.19 -18.58 -3.14
CA VAL A 847 -10.46 -18.15 -2.52
C VAL A 847 -11.60 -18.98 -3.07
N HIS A 848 -12.62 -19.23 -2.27
CA HIS A 848 -13.69 -20.17 -2.60
C HIS A 848 -15.03 -19.46 -2.69
N ILE A 849 -15.77 -19.65 -3.78
CA ILE A 849 -17.18 -19.22 -3.87
C ILE A 849 -18.08 -20.43 -4.15
N TRP A 850 -18.46 -21.10 -3.06
CA TRP A 850 -19.50 -22.12 -3.06
C TRP A 850 -20.88 -21.52 -3.38
N SER A 851 -21.76 -22.33 -3.97
CA SER A 851 -22.95 -21.82 -4.68
C SER A 851 -24.29 -22.33 -4.17
N GLU A 852 -24.36 -22.71 -2.89
CA GLU A 852 -25.63 -22.98 -2.19
C GLU A 852 -26.56 -21.77 -2.21
N GLN A 853 -25.99 -20.56 -2.14
CA GLN A 853 -26.73 -19.28 -2.14
C GLN A 853 -26.20 -18.28 -3.19
N THR A 854 -25.48 -18.77 -4.20
CA THR A 854 -24.84 -17.92 -5.23
C THR A 854 -25.17 -18.40 -6.65
N ASP A 855 -25.75 -17.52 -7.46
CA ASP A 855 -26.03 -17.75 -8.88
C ASP A 855 -25.56 -16.55 -9.73
N SER A 856 -25.95 -16.49 -11.01
CA SER A 856 -25.60 -15.38 -11.90
C SER A 856 -26.01 -14.00 -11.35
N ALA A 857 -27.06 -13.90 -10.53
CA ALA A 857 -27.58 -12.62 -10.06
C ALA A 857 -26.62 -11.93 -9.08
N ASN A 858 -26.01 -12.68 -8.17
CA ASN A 858 -25.16 -12.14 -7.10
C ASN A 858 -23.68 -12.54 -7.17
N LEU A 859 -23.26 -13.41 -8.10
CA LEU A 859 -21.88 -13.91 -8.19
C LEU A 859 -20.81 -12.81 -8.08
N ASP A 860 -20.93 -11.75 -8.87
CA ASP A 860 -19.91 -10.68 -8.89
C ASP A 860 -19.81 -9.92 -7.58
N SER A 861 -20.93 -9.62 -6.92
CA SER A 861 -20.91 -8.86 -5.66
C SER A 861 -20.49 -9.75 -4.49
N MET A 862 -20.72 -11.07 -4.59
CA MET A 862 -20.14 -12.04 -3.67
C MET A 862 -18.62 -12.06 -3.79
N VAL A 863 -18.09 -12.14 -5.00
CA VAL A 863 -16.65 -12.35 -5.22
C VAL A 863 -15.85 -11.07 -5.13
N TRP A 864 -16.29 -10.01 -5.81
CA TRP A 864 -15.50 -8.80 -6.03
C TRP A 864 -16.04 -7.63 -5.20
N PRO A 865 -15.17 -6.78 -4.62
CA PRO A 865 -13.71 -6.77 -4.76
C PRO A 865 -12.97 -7.66 -3.74
N ARG A 866 -13.66 -8.44 -2.92
CA ARG A 866 -13.07 -9.26 -1.85
C ARG A 866 -11.94 -10.19 -2.33
N ALA A 867 -12.14 -10.92 -3.43
CA ALA A 867 -11.10 -11.76 -4.03
C ALA A 867 -9.87 -10.96 -4.51
N ALA A 868 -10.01 -9.67 -4.86
CA ALA A 868 -8.87 -8.83 -5.21
C ALA A 868 -7.92 -8.60 -4.03
N ALA A 869 -8.44 -8.61 -2.79
CA ALA A 869 -7.64 -8.54 -1.57
C ALA A 869 -6.70 -9.74 -1.43
N ALA A 870 -7.23 -10.96 -1.61
CA ALA A 870 -6.44 -12.18 -1.65
C ALA A 870 -5.47 -12.19 -2.86
N GLY A 871 -5.91 -11.65 -4.01
CA GLY A 871 -5.05 -11.49 -5.19
C GLY A 871 -3.79 -10.67 -4.92
N GLU A 872 -3.89 -9.57 -4.17
CA GLU A 872 -2.70 -8.80 -3.75
C GLU A 872 -1.86 -9.53 -2.71
N VAL A 873 -2.46 -10.25 -1.76
CA VAL A 873 -1.70 -11.11 -0.82
C VAL A 873 -0.87 -12.14 -1.59
N LEU A 874 -1.46 -12.75 -2.62
CA LEU A 874 -0.83 -13.81 -3.40
C LEU A 874 0.18 -13.26 -4.44
N TRP A 875 0.03 -12.01 -4.88
CA TRP A 875 1.00 -11.34 -5.76
C TRP A 875 2.12 -10.65 -5.01
N SER A 876 1.79 -9.78 -4.06
CA SER A 876 2.74 -8.88 -3.38
C SER A 876 3.21 -9.42 -2.02
N GLY A 877 2.59 -10.48 -1.49
CA GLY A 877 2.83 -11.02 -0.16
C GLY A 877 2.01 -10.31 0.93
N ALA A 878 1.67 -11.05 2.00
CA ALA A 878 0.94 -10.51 3.16
C ALA A 878 1.79 -9.60 4.06
N LYS A 879 3.12 -9.72 3.99
CA LYS A 879 4.09 -9.02 4.84
C LYS A 879 4.84 -7.93 4.10
N ASP A 880 5.18 -6.85 4.79
CA ASP A 880 6.09 -5.81 4.32
C ASP A 880 7.56 -6.23 4.47
N ALA A 881 8.49 -5.34 4.08
CA ALA A 881 9.93 -5.57 4.19
C ALA A 881 10.44 -5.75 5.64
N SER A 882 9.66 -5.30 6.64
CA SER A 882 9.96 -5.49 8.07
C SER A 882 9.37 -6.78 8.66
N GLY A 883 8.63 -7.55 7.85
CA GLY A 883 7.96 -8.77 8.27
C GLY A 883 6.63 -8.54 9.00
N LYS A 884 6.10 -7.31 9.02
CA LYS A 884 4.78 -7.00 9.58
C LYS A 884 3.70 -7.16 8.53
N ASN A 885 2.44 -7.36 8.95
CA ASN A 885 1.31 -7.35 8.02
C ASN A 885 1.24 -6.01 7.30
N ARG A 886 1.05 -6.05 5.98
CA ARG A 886 0.92 -4.84 5.17
C ARG A 886 -0.25 -3.97 5.66
N SER A 887 -0.04 -2.66 5.63
CA SER A 887 -1.00 -1.71 6.16
C SER A 887 -2.29 -1.69 5.34
N GLN A 888 -3.41 -1.94 6.02
CA GLN A 888 -4.74 -1.77 5.41
C GLN A 888 -5.05 -0.29 5.13
N VAL A 889 -4.42 0.63 5.85
CA VAL A 889 -4.56 2.07 5.61
C VAL A 889 -3.94 2.46 4.28
N GLU A 890 -2.75 1.93 3.98
CA GLU A 890 -2.08 2.10 2.68
C GLU A 890 -2.82 1.38 1.54
N ALA A 891 -3.36 0.19 1.81
CA ALA A 891 -4.09 -0.57 0.80
C ALA A 891 -5.46 0.03 0.45
N SER A 892 -6.14 0.67 1.42
CA SER A 892 -7.55 1.09 1.26
C SER A 892 -7.81 1.94 0.01
N PRO A 893 -7.02 2.99 -0.30
CA PRO A 893 -7.32 3.81 -1.49
C PRO A 893 -7.00 3.11 -2.80
N ARG A 894 -5.95 2.28 -2.86
CA ARG A 894 -5.64 1.44 -4.04
C ARG A 894 -6.73 0.39 -4.28
N PHE A 895 -7.20 -0.24 -3.21
CA PHE A 895 -8.30 -1.20 -3.26
C PHE A 895 -9.62 -0.55 -3.72
N ALA A 896 -9.92 0.64 -3.21
CA ALA A 896 -11.09 1.42 -3.61
C ALA A 896 -11.05 1.79 -5.11
N GLU A 897 -9.87 2.17 -5.61
CA GLU A 897 -9.68 2.44 -7.03
C GLU A 897 -9.84 1.18 -7.88
N MET A 898 -9.22 0.06 -7.47
CA MET A 898 -9.36 -1.21 -8.17
C MET A 898 -10.83 -1.65 -8.27
N ARG A 899 -11.63 -1.43 -7.22
CA ARG A 899 -13.08 -1.65 -7.26
C ARG A 899 -13.77 -0.83 -8.35
N GLU A 900 -13.46 0.46 -8.49
CA GLU A 900 -14.04 1.28 -9.57
C GLU A 900 -13.55 0.85 -10.95
N ARG A 901 -12.31 0.36 -11.08
CA ARG A 901 -11.80 -0.25 -12.32
C ARG A 901 -12.58 -1.50 -12.69
N LEU A 902 -12.85 -2.38 -11.74
CA LEU A 902 -13.67 -3.57 -11.96
C LEU A 902 -15.08 -3.19 -12.44
N VAL A 903 -15.71 -2.20 -11.81
CA VAL A 903 -17.03 -1.68 -12.22
C VAL A 903 -17.00 -1.09 -13.62
N ALA A 904 -16.01 -0.25 -13.94
CA ALA A 904 -15.85 0.33 -15.27
C ALA A 904 -15.62 -0.73 -16.36
N ARG A 905 -15.08 -1.89 -15.98
CA ARG A 905 -14.80 -3.03 -16.86
C ARG A 905 -15.94 -4.04 -16.96
N GLY A 906 -17.09 -3.77 -16.33
CA GLY A 906 -18.30 -4.60 -16.42
C GLY A 906 -18.46 -5.63 -15.30
N ILE A 907 -17.61 -5.62 -14.28
CA ILE A 907 -17.76 -6.48 -13.09
C ILE A 907 -18.70 -5.78 -12.10
N ARG A 908 -19.74 -6.47 -11.62
CA ARG A 908 -20.67 -5.92 -10.61
C ARG A 908 -20.10 -5.99 -9.20
N ALA A 909 -18.89 -5.46 -9.01
CA ALA A 909 -18.17 -5.49 -7.73
C ALA A 909 -18.90 -4.68 -6.65
N ASP A 910 -19.01 -5.26 -5.45
CA ASP A 910 -19.71 -4.65 -4.32
C ASP A 910 -19.00 -3.38 -3.81
N THR A 911 -19.71 -2.55 -3.05
CA THR A 911 -19.18 -1.33 -2.46
C THR A 911 -18.39 -1.63 -1.18
N SER A 912 -17.15 -1.13 -1.10
CA SER A 912 -16.31 -1.28 0.11
C SER A 912 -16.15 0.03 0.90
N PHE A 913 -16.43 1.18 0.28
CA PHE A 913 -16.25 2.50 0.88
C PHE A 913 -17.34 3.47 0.41
N GLN A 914 -17.71 4.40 1.29
CA GLN A 914 -18.50 5.56 0.90
C GLN A 914 -17.62 6.61 0.18
N PRO A 915 -18.19 7.39 -0.77
CA PRO A 915 -17.44 8.42 -1.49
C PRO A 915 -16.73 9.43 -0.59
N PHE A 916 -17.33 9.79 0.55
CA PHE A 916 -16.70 10.69 1.51
C PHE A 916 -15.34 10.16 1.96
N CYS A 917 -15.21 8.86 2.24
CA CYS A 917 -13.96 8.27 2.69
C CYS A 917 -12.92 8.17 1.58
N THR A 918 -13.33 7.90 0.34
CA THR A 918 -12.40 7.85 -0.78
C THR A 918 -11.91 9.24 -1.18
N GLN A 919 -12.68 10.30 -0.91
CA GLN A 919 -12.29 11.69 -1.17
C GLN A 919 -11.48 12.34 -0.04
N ASN A 920 -11.60 11.84 1.20
CA ASN A 920 -11.01 12.46 2.39
C ASN A 920 -10.02 11.55 3.15
N GLY A 921 -9.63 10.42 2.54
CA GLY A 921 -8.53 9.56 3.01
C GLY A 921 -8.65 9.13 4.47
N THR A 922 -7.66 9.51 5.28
CA THR A 922 -7.50 9.13 6.69
C THR A 922 -8.56 9.72 7.61
N GLN A 923 -9.41 10.65 7.15
CA GLN A 923 -10.56 11.11 7.95
C GLN A 923 -11.57 10.00 8.26
N CYS A 924 -11.49 8.87 7.54
CA CYS A 924 -12.26 7.66 7.84
C CYS A 924 -11.45 6.56 8.55
N ALA A 925 -10.30 6.90 9.12
CA ALA A 925 -9.60 6.00 10.03
C ALA A 925 -10.35 5.93 11.37
N TYR A 926 -10.31 4.77 12.03
CA TYR A 926 -10.72 4.69 13.42
C TYR A 926 -9.75 5.56 14.25
N PRO A 927 -10.25 6.42 15.16
CA PRO A 927 -9.37 7.22 16.01
C PRO A 927 -8.50 6.30 16.86
N GLU A 928 -7.23 6.68 17.03
CA GLU A 928 -6.36 6.06 18.04
C GLU A 928 -6.97 6.32 19.42
N ALA A 929 -7.02 5.28 20.24
CA ALA A 929 -7.66 5.29 21.56
C ALA A 929 -6.76 5.90 22.63
#